data_AF-A0A662FZG9-F1
#
_entry.id   AF-A0A662FZG9-F1
#
_cell.length_a   1.000
_cell.length_b   1.000
_cell.length_c   1.000
_cell.angle_alpha   90.00
_cell.angle_beta   90.00
_cell.angle_gamma   90.00
#
_symmetry.space_group_name_H-M   'P 1'
#
loop_
_entity.id
_entity.type
_entity.pdbx_description
1 polymer ?
#
loop_
_entity_poly.entity_id
_entity_poly.type
_entity_poly.pdbx_seq_one_letter_code
_entity_poly.pdbx_strand_id
1 'polypeptide(L)'
;MKGMRLPTTDTTNIPRYPPKMSAIWISRSTMFSIILQPFISSQSYFNQMLDTRNLLSKKGYEFYYYVEEPVNPEYSNITFDNIISFPPEVHGHLKLLKGKKLYRHQYEAYISLKEGKNIILKAGTGSGKTEAWILYAIKENKKVLAIYPTLALANDQVSRLRNFGENLGFKVFLIDSGERMRLSKEGYSLANIRKEMRDSAIVVTNPAFLLMDIKRIASQPSRSLFLEFIRSIDLVVIDELDFYGPRELSLLFAMMKILSMLSENKVQVAVLTATIANPTELCDILRDVTGRECSIIDGNPFKRENRVIIVLGKNLKILFEEAQEYKSFLEKSRAGKDIVKALSNYDEFKKHVYKVVEALRALGIELPSPYIEVSEILKEYLKDEGVTIVFTRSIAKAEELYRKLRFAVSDAEKNLLASHHHLISKEKRSEIESKARRGEIRLIFSPRTLSQGIDIGTIVRIVHIGLPDEVREFHQREGRKGRRTKIPFTESVIIPATRWDRELLSRGVETFKEWLIFPLEITPINKDNLYGKMFLALYKVKSGIRLNADERSLLEKLGFISGKTLTKKGEKAWYNINFYEFAPPFGIKRVFKSEHGERYLEDISFSDLVEKFQVGCIDYSSDGIVTAIELGGKSGRTVRRVVVSSLNESSLYSSDSLSYALEEYKKIKIKWGEKPNIFLDYIKGKIRSESICNVIPPTSGFGVYVKIPYKVVWIVEGEGGRLIDTPVGTIILRNRRVIEVPSMVAGRYNDYSYGRVYELDPREKIEHMRLGLATLMVFLREKYRLPLGIISYSLSSVGGRKILILWEEESAGLIEKLEWEKVYNEIDGYVPSNIAEIFLLLQDEEAHIEWLSLGGRWDLAKDFAKKIVSYVLLTDKIKLLVKDREVYIPKPGRHLKKLSLDTIILPLTEDKDVVIGYVGFYDGEVFYSQKFVKEYGRVSGDQESFQKELMELINQSFDIIVYDIERLREDLHSLGLTFHAALISGLIQMKKVHDTKVGFTDVLGEKNVTLEELFQALNLRTRYSLADINSELMNTRARIRNQPLHRWYYFTKFLEKKAKEYLEDAVKNIYILFYVAKSLKGEKDDNNKYI
;
A
#
# COMPACT_ATOMS: atom_id res chain seq x y z
N MET A 1 38.36 -11.00 -52.26
CA MET A 1 39.50 -11.28 -53.16
C MET A 1 40.79 -11.25 -52.34
N LYS A 2 41.55 -12.37 -52.34
CA LYS A 2 42.99 -12.62 -52.01
C LYS A 2 43.61 -11.87 -50.80
N GLY A 3 44.33 -12.46 -49.83
CA GLY A 3 44.94 -13.78 -49.61
C GLY A 3 46.31 -13.62 -48.91
N MET A 4 46.72 -14.62 -48.09
CA MET A 4 48.10 -14.92 -47.58
C MET A 4 48.73 -13.96 -46.53
N ARG A 5 49.65 -14.32 -45.59
CA ARG A 5 50.36 -15.54 -45.10
C ARG A 5 51.07 -15.18 -43.75
N LEU A 6 51.44 -16.20 -42.95
CA LEU A 6 52.30 -16.26 -41.72
C LEU A 6 53.70 -15.59 -41.87
N PRO A 7 54.58 -15.35 -40.83
CA PRO A 7 55.01 -16.31 -39.77
C PRO A 7 55.58 -15.73 -38.41
N THR A 8 56.41 -16.55 -37.74
CA THR A 8 56.83 -16.73 -36.33
C THR A 8 58.22 -16.14 -35.91
N THR A 9 58.48 -16.06 -34.58
CA THR A 9 59.79 -16.20 -33.82
C THR A 9 60.88 -15.14 -34.07
N ASP A 10 61.76 -14.65 -33.17
CA ASP A 10 62.40 -15.16 -31.94
C ASP A 10 63.29 -14.07 -31.24
N THR A 11 63.69 -14.32 -29.97
CA THR A 11 64.94 -14.02 -29.21
C THR A 11 65.65 -12.63 -29.05
N THR A 12 65.81 -12.24 -27.77
CA THR A 12 67.01 -11.81 -26.99
C THR A 12 67.97 -10.64 -27.36
N ASN A 13 68.22 -9.80 -26.33
CA ASN A 13 69.51 -9.35 -25.74
C ASN A 13 70.42 -8.23 -26.34
N ILE A 14 70.47 -7.10 -25.59
CA ILE A 14 71.60 -6.29 -24.98
C ILE A 14 72.87 -5.93 -25.81
N PRO A 15 73.92 -5.25 -25.27
CA PRO A 15 74.13 -3.99 -24.49
C PRO A 15 75.16 -3.05 -25.19
N ARG A 16 75.67 -1.96 -24.54
CA ARG A 16 77.12 -1.79 -24.15
C ARG A 16 77.56 -0.31 -23.89
N TYR A 17 77.96 0.08 -22.65
CA TYR A 17 79.34 0.19 -22.04
C TYR A 17 79.99 1.61 -22.24
N PRO A 18 81.14 2.00 -21.60
CA PRO A 18 81.52 2.12 -20.15
C PRO A 18 82.56 3.29 -19.93
N PRO A 19 83.70 3.24 -19.16
CA PRO A 19 84.15 2.61 -17.88
C PRO A 19 84.93 3.55 -16.89
N LYS A 20 85.15 3.14 -15.61
CA LYS A 20 86.47 2.89 -14.91
C LYS A 20 86.50 3.03 -13.35
N MET A 21 87.06 1.99 -12.69
CA MET A 21 87.98 1.87 -11.49
C MET A 21 87.66 2.59 -10.13
N SER A 22 87.94 2.12 -8.89
CA SER A 22 88.57 0.91 -8.28
C SER A 22 88.50 0.87 -6.72
N ALA A 23 88.12 -0.30 -6.16
CA ALA A 23 88.64 -1.06 -4.98
C ALA A 23 88.56 -0.64 -3.47
N ILE A 24 87.90 -1.45 -2.62
CA ILE A 24 88.43 -2.39 -1.55
C ILE A 24 87.24 -3.02 -0.76
N TRP A 25 87.43 -4.26 -0.31
CA TRP A 25 86.47 -5.23 0.25
C TRP A 25 86.18 -5.10 1.76
N ILE A 26 84.95 -5.42 2.19
CA ILE A 26 84.60 -6.21 3.41
C ILE A 26 83.20 -6.86 3.18
N SER A 27 83.14 -8.20 3.35
CA SER A 27 82.00 -9.08 3.69
C SER A 27 80.60 -8.90 3.00
N ARG A 28 80.20 -9.89 2.18
CA ARG A 28 78.86 -10.08 1.58
C ARG A 28 78.00 -10.98 2.51
N SER A 29 76.69 -10.82 2.65
CA SER A 29 75.73 -10.08 1.82
C SER A 29 74.41 -9.85 2.56
N THR A 30 74.10 -8.58 2.82
CA THR A 30 72.78 -8.06 3.16
C THR A 30 72.25 -7.33 1.91
N MET A 31 71.45 -8.01 1.08
CA MET A 31 70.58 -7.33 0.10
C MET A 31 69.49 -8.30 -0.41
N PHE A 32 68.49 -8.53 0.44
CA PHE A 32 67.19 -9.11 0.08
C PHE A 32 66.13 -8.50 1.01
N SER A 33 65.66 -7.28 0.71
CA SER A 33 64.61 -6.63 1.52
C SER A 33 63.83 -5.47 0.87
N ILE A 34 63.70 -5.37 -0.47
CA ILE A 34 62.95 -4.23 -1.09
C ILE A 34 61.93 -4.63 -2.18
N ILE A 35 61.58 -5.90 -2.37
CA ILE A 35 60.46 -6.28 -3.27
C ILE A 35 59.61 -7.35 -2.60
N LEU A 36 58.53 -6.92 -1.93
CA LEU A 36 57.28 -7.64 -1.56
C LEU A 36 56.70 -7.07 -0.25
N GLN A 37 56.04 -5.91 -0.33
CA GLN A 37 54.95 -5.48 0.55
C GLN A 37 54.32 -4.25 -0.12
N PRO A 38 53.01 -4.27 -0.43
CA PRO A 38 52.01 -4.00 0.60
C PRO A 38 50.74 -4.84 0.43
N PHE A 39 50.40 -5.70 1.39
CA PHE A 39 49.03 -6.25 1.45
C PHE A 39 48.56 -6.57 2.87
N ILE A 40 49.00 -5.81 3.88
CA ILE A 40 48.44 -5.86 5.23
C ILE A 40 48.36 -4.42 5.77
N SER A 41 47.36 -3.65 5.32
CA SER A 41 46.79 -2.49 6.03
C SER A 41 45.71 -1.80 5.19
N SER A 42 44.48 -2.31 5.24
CA SER A 42 43.28 -1.47 5.05
C SER A 42 42.29 -1.68 6.18
N GLN A 43 42.82 -1.86 7.40
CA GLN A 43 42.15 -1.42 8.62
C GLN A 43 42.34 0.11 8.73
N SER A 44 41.70 0.87 7.84
CA SER A 44 41.60 2.32 7.96
C SER A 44 40.41 2.67 8.84
N TYR A 45 40.63 3.45 9.89
CA TYR A 45 39.59 4.16 10.61
C TYR A 45 39.01 5.24 9.68
N PHE A 46 37.68 5.45 9.68
CA PHE A 46 37.09 6.65 9.07
C PHE A 46 37.55 7.85 9.91
N ASN A 47 38.65 8.49 9.55
CA ASN A 47 39.30 9.50 10.40
C ASN A 47 38.66 10.89 10.26
N GLN A 48 38.00 11.19 9.13
CA GLN A 48 37.28 12.45 8.90
C GLN A 48 36.09 12.22 7.95
N MET A 49 34.86 12.18 8.49
CA MET A 49 33.64 12.37 7.70
C MET A 49 33.26 13.86 7.70
N LEU A 50 32.88 14.38 6.54
CA LEU A 50 32.42 15.75 6.42
C LEU A 50 31.02 15.90 7.04
N ASP A 51 30.81 16.95 7.86
CA ASP A 51 29.48 17.35 8.33
C ASP A 51 28.90 18.38 7.36
N THR A 52 27.82 18.02 6.67
CA THR A 52 27.20 18.86 5.65
C THR A 52 26.71 20.19 6.22
N ARG A 53 26.35 20.27 7.51
CA ARG A 53 25.91 21.53 8.13
C ARG A 53 27.01 22.57 8.13
N ASN A 54 28.22 22.16 8.54
CA ASN A 54 29.38 23.04 8.60
C ASN A 54 29.75 23.54 7.20
N LEU A 55 29.65 22.66 6.20
CA LEU A 55 29.83 23.00 4.79
C LEU A 55 28.79 24.05 4.34
N LEU A 56 27.50 23.78 4.58
CA LEU A 56 26.41 24.66 4.16
C LEU A 56 26.52 26.04 4.80
N SER A 57 26.75 26.11 6.13
CA SER A 57 26.96 27.37 6.85
C SER A 57 28.14 28.15 6.31
N LYS A 58 29.29 27.50 6.06
CA LYS A 58 30.48 28.16 5.47
C LYS A 58 30.21 28.72 4.07
N LYS A 59 29.31 28.09 3.32
CA LYS A 59 28.93 28.50 1.96
C LYS A 59 27.73 29.47 1.92
N GLY A 60 27.21 29.87 3.09
CA GLY A 60 26.09 30.82 3.22
C GLY A 60 24.71 30.22 2.93
N TYR A 61 24.56 28.90 3.03
CA TYR A 61 23.26 28.23 2.89
C TYR A 61 22.54 28.17 4.23
N GLU A 62 21.24 28.43 4.17
CA GLU A 62 20.30 28.15 5.24
C GLU A 62 19.67 26.78 5.06
N PHE A 63 19.46 26.08 6.17
CA PHE A 63 18.91 24.73 6.19
C PHE A 63 18.13 24.44 7.48
N TYR A 64 17.31 23.41 7.43
CA TYR A 64 16.79 22.70 8.61
C TYR A 64 17.58 21.45 8.88
N TYR A 65 17.69 21.11 10.17
CA TYR A 65 18.45 19.97 10.63
C TYR A 65 17.73 19.28 11.77
N TYR A 66 17.68 17.95 11.72
CA TYR A 66 17.34 17.10 12.84
C TYR A 66 18.11 15.78 12.76
N VAL A 67 18.12 15.05 13.86
CA VAL A 67 18.80 13.75 13.98
C VAL A 67 17.74 12.66 14.15
N GLU A 68 17.88 11.59 13.38
CA GLU A 68 17.23 10.31 13.66
C GLU A 68 18.18 9.45 14.47
N GLU A 69 17.69 8.95 15.60
CA GLU A 69 18.47 8.16 16.55
C GLU A 69 18.97 6.84 15.94
N PRO A 70 20.17 6.36 16.31
CA PRO A 70 20.67 5.07 15.88
C PRO A 70 19.80 3.93 16.43
N VAL A 71 19.69 2.87 15.65
CA VAL A 71 19.09 1.60 16.09
C VAL A 71 20.18 0.54 16.08
N ASN A 72 20.61 0.14 17.28
CA ASN A 72 21.61 -0.90 17.46
C ASN A 72 20.95 -2.28 17.36
N PRO A 73 21.64 -3.28 16.78
CA PRO A 73 21.10 -4.61 16.67
C PRO A 73 21.26 -5.33 18.02
N GLU A 74 20.29 -6.16 18.35
CA GLU A 74 20.35 -7.02 19.54
C GLU A 74 21.15 -8.28 19.21
N TYR A 75 22.09 -8.65 20.09
CA TYR A 75 22.95 -9.82 19.91
C TYR A 75 22.55 -10.96 20.84
N SER A 76 22.68 -12.19 20.34
CA SER A 76 22.62 -13.41 21.16
C SER A 76 23.97 -13.69 21.83
N ASN A 77 23.99 -14.64 22.76
CA ASN A 77 25.24 -15.15 23.36
C ASN A 77 25.94 -16.21 22.50
N ILE A 78 25.38 -16.58 21.34
CA ILE A 78 25.89 -17.60 20.44
C ILE A 78 26.70 -16.94 19.34
N THR A 79 27.81 -17.55 18.92
CA THR A 79 28.61 -17.13 17.77
C THR A 79 28.32 -17.96 16.53
N PHE A 80 28.69 -17.45 15.36
CA PHE A 80 28.60 -18.21 14.11
C PHE A 80 29.33 -19.56 14.21
N ASP A 81 30.47 -19.61 14.89
CA ASP A 81 31.30 -20.80 15.08
C ASP A 81 30.60 -21.90 15.90
N ASN A 82 29.62 -21.53 16.73
CA ASN A 82 28.84 -22.52 17.47
C ASN A 82 27.85 -23.27 16.57
N ILE A 83 27.43 -22.68 15.45
CA ILE A 83 26.45 -23.28 14.54
C ILE A 83 27.16 -23.98 13.37
N ILE A 84 28.03 -23.25 12.67
CA ILE A 84 28.74 -23.74 11.48
C ILE A 84 30.22 -24.01 11.77
N SER A 85 30.72 -25.13 11.24
CA SER A 85 32.14 -25.46 11.30
C SER A 85 32.88 -24.74 10.18
N PHE A 86 33.70 -23.75 10.54
CA PHE A 86 34.54 -23.04 9.57
C PHE A 86 35.74 -23.91 9.16
N PRO A 87 36.05 -24.04 7.85
CA PRO A 87 37.29 -24.68 7.41
C PRO A 87 38.53 -23.90 7.89
N PRO A 88 39.73 -24.50 7.85
CA PRO A 88 40.99 -23.85 8.24
C PRO A 88 41.26 -22.57 7.43
N GLU A 89 41.01 -22.64 6.12
CA GLU A 89 41.12 -21.50 5.21
C GLU A 89 39.71 -21.02 4.83
N VAL A 90 39.41 -19.78 5.20
CA VAL A 90 38.11 -19.13 4.92
C VAL A 90 38.36 -17.85 4.14
N HIS A 91 37.68 -17.69 3.01
CA HIS A 91 37.81 -16.56 2.12
C HIS A 91 36.53 -15.72 2.03
N GLY A 92 36.67 -14.46 1.61
CA GLY A 92 35.53 -13.59 1.33
C GLY A 92 34.71 -13.21 2.56
N HIS A 93 33.38 -13.22 2.43
CA HIS A 93 32.45 -12.72 3.43
C HIS A 93 32.45 -13.58 4.71
N LEU A 94 32.61 -14.90 4.55
CA LEU A 94 32.57 -15.86 5.64
C LEU A 94 33.67 -15.61 6.69
N LYS A 95 34.83 -15.07 6.27
CA LYS A 95 35.93 -14.68 7.17
C LYS A 95 35.52 -13.55 8.15
N LEU A 96 34.61 -12.68 7.74
CA LEU A 96 34.14 -11.56 8.57
C LEU A 96 33.16 -12.02 9.67
N LEU A 97 32.52 -13.18 9.47
CA LEU A 97 31.53 -13.75 10.39
C LEU A 97 32.18 -14.65 11.45
N LYS A 98 33.37 -15.20 11.18
CA LYS A 98 34.12 -16.03 12.12
C LYS A 98 34.38 -15.26 13.43
N GLY A 99 34.03 -15.85 14.57
CA GLY A 99 34.12 -15.28 15.90
C GLY A 99 33.07 -14.20 16.25
N LYS A 100 32.12 -13.89 15.36
CA LYS A 100 31.07 -12.89 15.62
C LYS A 100 29.87 -13.52 16.31
N LYS A 101 29.20 -12.74 17.17
CA LYS A 101 27.91 -13.10 17.76
C LYS A 101 26.79 -13.00 16.72
N LEU A 102 25.84 -13.93 16.76
CA LEU A 102 24.61 -13.83 15.98
C LEU A 102 23.72 -12.73 16.54
N TYR A 103 22.95 -12.08 15.67
CA TYR A 103 21.84 -11.25 16.13
C TYR A 103 20.76 -12.12 16.79
N ARG A 104 20.01 -11.54 17.75
CA ARG A 104 18.93 -12.25 18.46
C ARG A 104 17.95 -12.88 17.47
N HIS A 105 17.46 -12.10 16.51
CA HIS A 105 16.51 -12.59 15.50
C HIS A 105 17.09 -13.67 14.58
N GLN A 106 18.41 -13.66 14.31
CA GLN A 106 19.05 -14.72 13.52
C GLN A 106 19.04 -16.05 14.29
N TYR A 107 19.37 -16.00 15.59
CA TYR A 107 19.38 -17.17 16.44
C TYR A 107 17.97 -17.72 16.69
N GLU A 108 17.00 -16.84 16.99
CA GLU A 108 15.60 -17.21 17.15
C GLU A 108 15.02 -17.84 15.88
N ALA A 109 15.40 -17.34 14.70
CA ALA A 109 15.01 -17.91 13.41
C ALA A 109 15.62 -19.28 13.17
N TYR A 110 16.91 -19.46 13.49
CA TYR A 110 17.57 -20.76 13.42
C TYR A 110 16.89 -21.80 14.32
N ILE A 111 16.62 -21.47 15.59
CA ILE A 111 15.91 -22.36 16.53
C ILE A 111 14.47 -22.61 16.05
N SER A 112 13.78 -21.54 15.64
CA SER A 112 12.53 -21.51 14.87
C SER A 112 12.40 -22.67 13.88
N LEU A 113 13.33 -22.63 12.94
CA LEU A 113 13.41 -23.55 11.83
C LEU A 113 13.81 -24.96 12.27
N LYS A 114 14.73 -25.08 13.24
CA LYS A 114 15.16 -26.37 13.80
C LYS A 114 14.03 -27.12 14.50
N GLU A 115 13.13 -26.41 15.18
CA GLU A 115 11.90 -26.97 15.76
C GLU A 115 10.88 -27.41 14.69
N GLY A 116 11.14 -27.15 13.42
CA GLY A 116 10.27 -27.52 12.31
C GLY A 116 9.14 -26.54 12.04
N LYS A 117 9.18 -25.32 12.61
CA LYS A 117 8.19 -24.26 12.41
C LYS A 117 8.50 -23.46 11.13
N ASN A 118 7.47 -22.99 10.43
CA ASN A 118 7.63 -21.91 9.48
C ASN A 118 8.06 -20.64 10.23
N ILE A 119 8.75 -19.72 9.55
CA ILE A 119 9.12 -18.45 10.15
C ILE A 119 8.67 -17.27 9.28
N ILE A 120 8.30 -16.18 9.94
CA ILE A 120 8.18 -14.85 9.35
C ILE A 120 9.20 -13.97 10.07
N LEU A 121 10.30 -13.65 9.41
CA LEU A 121 11.33 -12.76 9.91
C LEU A 121 11.08 -11.33 9.43
N LYS A 122 10.56 -10.50 10.35
CA LYS A 122 10.35 -9.07 10.16
C LYS A 122 11.62 -8.31 10.55
N ALA A 123 12.41 -7.90 9.57
CA ALA A 123 13.57 -7.06 9.84
C ALA A 123 13.91 -6.16 8.63
N GLY A 124 14.47 -4.97 8.91
CA GLY A 124 14.89 -4.03 7.88
C GLY A 124 16.05 -4.53 7.01
N THR A 125 16.39 -3.78 5.96
CA THR A 125 17.55 -4.09 5.11
C THR A 125 18.85 -4.01 5.91
N GLY A 126 19.84 -4.87 5.60
CA GLY A 126 21.14 -4.87 6.28
C GLY A 126 21.15 -5.48 7.70
N SER A 127 20.03 -6.04 8.18
CA SER A 127 19.91 -6.70 9.50
C SER A 127 20.40 -8.16 9.52
N GLY A 128 20.95 -8.66 8.41
CA GLY A 128 21.43 -10.05 8.32
C GLY A 128 20.33 -11.11 8.27
N LYS A 129 19.23 -10.81 7.54
CA LYS A 129 18.10 -11.75 7.33
C LYS A 129 18.52 -13.01 6.58
N THR A 130 19.47 -12.88 5.65
CA THR A 130 19.90 -14.00 4.80
C THR A 130 20.59 -15.07 5.63
N GLU A 131 21.44 -14.68 6.59
CA GLU A 131 22.14 -15.62 7.47
C GLU A 131 21.18 -16.44 8.34
N ALA A 132 20.02 -15.87 8.71
CA ALA A 132 19.05 -16.52 9.59
C ALA A 132 18.57 -17.88 9.06
N TRP A 133 18.27 -17.99 7.76
CA TRP A 133 17.82 -19.24 7.14
C TRP A 133 18.98 -20.06 6.55
N ILE A 134 20.05 -19.41 6.05
CA ILE A 134 21.22 -20.11 5.48
C ILE A 134 21.85 -21.02 6.53
N LEU A 135 22.01 -20.53 7.76
CA LEU A 135 22.64 -21.29 8.85
C LEU A 135 21.89 -22.59 9.14
N TYR A 136 20.55 -22.53 9.15
CA TYR A 136 19.70 -23.71 9.28
C TYR A 136 19.86 -24.65 8.08
N ALA A 137 19.76 -24.10 6.86
CA ALA A 137 19.83 -24.89 5.64
C ALA A 137 21.13 -25.67 5.52
N ILE A 138 22.27 -25.06 5.85
CA ILE A 138 23.58 -25.71 5.78
C ILE A 138 23.73 -26.72 6.91
N LYS A 139 23.46 -26.32 8.16
CA LYS A 139 23.71 -27.17 9.33
C LYS A 139 22.89 -28.46 9.30
N GLU A 140 21.65 -28.37 8.82
CA GLU A 140 20.70 -29.49 8.77
C GLU A 140 20.58 -30.08 7.35
N ASN A 141 21.51 -29.75 6.45
CA ASN A 141 21.64 -30.24 5.07
C ASN A 141 20.32 -30.23 4.26
N LYS A 142 19.64 -29.07 4.24
CA LYS A 142 18.33 -28.88 3.59
C LYS A 142 18.47 -28.48 2.13
N LYS A 143 17.56 -29.00 1.29
CA LYS A 143 17.35 -28.48 -0.06
C LYS A 143 16.44 -27.27 -0.05
N VAL A 144 16.92 -26.17 -0.62
CA VAL A 144 16.27 -24.86 -0.52
C VAL A 144 15.89 -24.31 -1.90
N LEU A 145 14.63 -23.91 -2.04
CA LEU A 145 14.19 -23.03 -3.12
C LEU A 145 14.07 -21.60 -2.59
N ALA A 146 14.93 -20.69 -3.05
CA ALA A 146 14.89 -19.29 -2.66
C ALA A 146 14.31 -18.42 -3.79
N ILE A 147 13.26 -17.67 -3.46
CA ILE A 147 12.51 -16.82 -4.39
C ILE A 147 12.81 -15.36 -4.06
N TYR A 148 13.39 -14.64 -5.03
CA TYR A 148 13.70 -13.21 -4.92
C TYR A 148 12.89 -12.40 -5.94
N PRO A 149 12.47 -11.16 -5.60
CA PRO A 149 11.65 -10.32 -6.47
C PRO A 149 12.35 -9.89 -7.75
N THR A 150 13.60 -9.43 -7.67
CA THR A 150 14.30 -8.85 -8.82
C THR A 150 15.60 -9.56 -9.15
N LEU A 151 15.99 -9.53 -10.43
CA LEU A 151 17.27 -10.09 -10.89
C LEU A 151 18.47 -9.37 -10.27
N ALA A 152 18.38 -8.06 -10.03
CA ALA A 152 19.46 -7.29 -9.39
C ALA A 152 19.67 -7.74 -7.94
N LEU A 153 18.59 -7.87 -7.17
CA LEU A 153 18.66 -8.36 -5.79
C LEU A 153 19.13 -9.82 -5.74
N ALA A 154 18.57 -10.67 -6.61
CA ALA A 154 18.98 -12.07 -6.71
C ALA A 154 20.49 -12.19 -6.97
N ASN A 155 21.08 -11.38 -7.87
CA ASN A 155 22.51 -11.46 -8.17
C ASN A 155 23.42 -11.09 -6.98
N ASP A 156 23.11 -10.04 -6.20
CA ASP A 156 23.90 -9.68 -5.00
C ASP A 156 23.82 -10.79 -3.94
N GLN A 157 22.60 -11.28 -3.67
CA GLN A 157 22.38 -12.34 -2.69
C GLN A 157 22.97 -13.68 -3.15
N VAL A 158 22.90 -14.00 -4.45
CA VAL A 158 23.52 -15.19 -5.04
C VAL A 158 25.03 -15.14 -4.93
N SER A 159 25.68 -13.98 -5.13
CA SER A 159 27.13 -13.86 -4.92
C SER A 159 27.52 -14.20 -3.49
N ARG A 160 26.74 -13.74 -2.49
CA ARG A 160 26.93 -14.12 -1.09
C ARG A 160 26.72 -15.62 -0.88
N LEU A 161 25.61 -16.16 -1.36
CA LEU A 161 25.27 -17.59 -1.25
C LEU A 161 26.36 -18.48 -1.87
N ARG A 162 26.89 -18.11 -3.03
CA ARG A 162 28.00 -18.81 -3.69
C ARG A 162 29.27 -18.76 -2.85
N ASN A 163 29.59 -17.62 -2.22
CA ASN A 163 30.71 -17.55 -1.30
C ASN A 163 30.53 -18.48 -0.09
N PHE A 164 29.31 -18.62 0.46
CA PHE A 164 29.03 -19.66 1.47
C PHE A 164 29.24 -21.06 0.89
N GLY A 165 28.74 -21.32 -0.31
CA GLY A 165 28.86 -22.61 -1.00
C GLY A 165 30.30 -23.05 -1.25
N GLU A 166 31.13 -22.15 -1.76
CA GLU A 166 32.56 -22.39 -2.05
C GLU A 166 33.36 -22.73 -0.77
N ASN A 167 33.05 -22.07 0.35
CA ASN A 167 33.77 -22.30 1.61
C ASN A 167 33.24 -23.51 2.40
N LEU A 168 31.94 -23.80 2.32
CA LEU A 168 31.30 -24.85 3.15
C LEU A 168 30.95 -26.12 2.37
N GLY A 169 31.26 -26.17 1.07
CA GLY A 169 31.17 -27.39 0.26
C GLY A 169 29.77 -27.70 -0.27
N PHE A 170 28.95 -26.70 -0.62
CA PHE A 170 27.63 -26.91 -1.21
C PHE A 170 27.40 -26.07 -2.47
N LYS A 171 26.52 -26.53 -3.34
CA LYS A 171 26.27 -25.90 -4.65
C LYS A 171 25.04 -25.00 -4.64
N VAL A 172 25.19 -23.80 -5.20
CA VAL A 172 24.13 -22.80 -5.38
C VAL A 172 23.92 -22.54 -6.87
N PHE A 173 22.69 -22.71 -7.34
CA PHE A 173 22.35 -22.52 -8.75
C PHE A 173 21.27 -21.43 -8.91
N LEU A 174 21.60 -20.39 -9.67
CA LEU A 174 20.67 -19.33 -10.04
C LEU A 174 20.04 -19.71 -11.38
N ILE A 175 18.72 -19.63 -11.49
CA ILE A 175 18.03 -19.85 -12.75
C ILE A 175 16.83 -18.91 -12.92
N ASP A 176 16.79 -18.24 -14.06
CA ASP A 176 15.69 -17.39 -14.52
C ASP A 176 15.59 -17.43 -16.06
N SER A 177 14.73 -16.59 -16.65
CA SER A 177 14.56 -16.53 -18.11
C SER A 177 15.82 -16.07 -18.85
N GLY A 178 16.53 -15.06 -18.34
CA GLY A 178 17.76 -14.53 -18.94
C GLY A 178 18.92 -15.51 -18.78
N GLU A 179 19.09 -16.09 -17.60
CA GLU A 179 20.12 -17.07 -17.31
C GLU A 179 19.93 -18.36 -18.10
N ARG A 180 18.68 -18.84 -18.24
CA ARG A 180 18.36 -19.97 -19.12
C ARG A 180 18.75 -19.67 -20.58
N MET A 181 18.51 -18.45 -21.05
CA MET A 181 18.89 -18.04 -22.40
C MET A 181 20.41 -17.99 -22.57
N ARG A 182 21.14 -17.49 -21.57
CA ARG A 182 22.61 -17.46 -21.54
C ARG A 182 23.18 -18.88 -21.61
N LEU A 183 22.75 -19.77 -20.71
CA LEU A 183 23.19 -21.17 -20.68
C LEU A 183 22.88 -21.90 -22.00
N SER A 184 21.71 -21.64 -22.59
CA SER A 184 21.37 -22.22 -23.90
C SER A 184 22.29 -21.72 -25.02
N LYS A 185 22.74 -20.46 -25.00
CA LYS A 185 23.72 -19.92 -25.96
C LYS A 185 25.12 -20.51 -25.73
N GLU A 186 25.43 -20.87 -24.49
CA GLU A 186 26.67 -21.57 -24.10
C GLU A 186 26.62 -23.09 -24.35
N GLY A 187 25.56 -23.59 -25.00
CA GLY A 187 25.44 -25.00 -25.39
C GLY A 187 24.87 -25.94 -24.32
N TYR A 188 24.41 -25.43 -23.18
CA TYR A 188 23.76 -26.27 -22.16
C TYR A 188 22.41 -26.79 -22.67
N SER A 189 22.22 -28.11 -22.65
CA SER A 189 20.93 -28.72 -22.90
C SER A 189 19.99 -28.56 -21.69
N LEU A 190 18.67 -28.75 -21.90
CA LEU A 190 17.71 -28.77 -20.80
C LEU A 190 18.03 -29.87 -19.76
N ALA A 191 18.58 -31.00 -20.22
CA ALA A 191 19.00 -32.09 -19.34
C ALA A 191 20.20 -31.67 -18.45
N ASN A 192 21.14 -30.88 -19.00
CA ASN A 192 22.24 -30.32 -18.22
C ASN A 192 21.71 -29.39 -17.12
N ILE A 193 20.80 -28.46 -17.46
CA ILE A 193 20.23 -27.51 -16.50
C ILE A 193 19.48 -28.25 -15.37
N ARG A 194 18.69 -29.28 -15.70
CA ARG A 194 18.01 -30.10 -14.69
C ARG A 194 18.98 -30.81 -13.75
N LYS A 195 20.04 -31.39 -14.31
CA LYS A 195 21.10 -32.04 -13.52
C LYS A 195 21.73 -31.04 -12.57
N GLU A 196 22.11 -29.86 -13.07
CA GLU A 196 22.68 -28.78 -12.25
C GLU A 196 21.75 -28.35 -11.10
N MET A 197 20.45 -28.18 -11.38
CA MET A 197 19.45 -27.86 -10.35
C MET A 197 19.29 -28.96 -9.32
N ARG A 198 19.16 -30.22 -9.76
CA ARG A 198 18.98 -31.37 -8.87
C ARG A 198 20.17 -31.56 -7.94
N ASP A 199 21.38 -31.40 -8.45
CA ASP A 199 22.62 -31.59 -7.70
C ASP A 199 22.96 -30.39 -6.80
N SER A 200 22.16 -29.31 -6.85
CA SER A 200 22.34 -28.13 -6.01
C SER A 200 21.62 -28.24 -4.68
N ALA A 201 22.24 -27.71 -3.62
CA ALA A 201 21.61 -27.58 -2.30
C ALA A 201 20.63 -26.40 -2.28
N ILE A 202 20.98 -25.31 -2.97
CA ILE A 202 20.16 -24.10 -3.04
C ILE A 202 19.91 -23.74 -4.50
N VAL A 203 18.64 -23.62 -4.88
CA VAL A 203 18.22 -23.07 -6.16
C VAL A 203 17.60 -21.70 -5.92
N VAL A 204 18.12 -20.69 -6.63
CA VAL A 204 17.62 -19.32 -6.56
C VAL A 204 16.87 -18.98 -7.84
N THR A 205 15.68 -18.41 -7.72
CA THR A 205 14.86 -17.99 -8.86
C THR A 205 13.99 -16.77 -8.55
N ASN A 206 13.18 -16.35 -9.52
CA ASN A 206 12.14 -15.33 -9.36
C ASN A 206 10.75 -15.95 -9.55
N PRO A 207 9.70 -15.34 -8.97
CA PRO A 207 8.37 -15.94 -8.96
C PRO A 207 7.74 -16.04 -10.36
N ALA A 208 8.03 -15.12 -11.28
CA ALA A 208 7.52 -15.19 -12.65
C ALA A 208 8.05 -16.42 -13.40
N PHE A 209 9.35 -16.70 -13.31
CA PHE A 209 9.95 -17.87 -13.94
C PHE A 209 9.45 -19.18 -13.30
N LEU A 210 9.31 -19.20 -11.96
CA LEU A 210 8.76 -20.34 -11.24
C LEU A 210 7.30 -20.62 -11.63
N LEU A 211 6.46 -19.59 -11.74
CA LEU A 211 5.07 -19.71 -12.18
C LEU A 211 4.96 -20.34 -13.57
N MET A 212 5.81 -19.91 -14.51
CA MET A 212 5.84 -20.48 -15.86
C MET A 212 6.17 -21.98 -15.83
N ASP A 213 7.08 -22.41 -14.94
CA ASP A 213 7.40 -23.82 -14.81
C ASP A 213 6.31 -24.60 -14.07
N ILE A 214 5.64 -24.02 -13.06
CA ILE A 214 4.44 -24.62 -12.42
C ILE A 214 3.34 -24.85 -13.46
N LYS A 215 3.05 -23.86 -14.31
CA LYS A 215 2.08 -24.03 -15.41
C LYS A 215 2.50 -25.15 -16.37
N ARG A 216 3.80 -25.28 -16.63
CA ARG A 216 4.36 -26.35 -17.44
C ARG A 216 4.23 -27.71 -16.77
N ILE A 217 4.43 -27.81 -15.46
CA ILE A 217 4.23 -29.06 -14.69
C ILE A 217 2.80 -29.55 -14.89
N ALA A 218 1.81 -28.68 -14.83
CA ALA A 218 0.40 -29.08 -15.00
C ALA A 218 0.09 -29.64 -16.40
N SER A 219 0.73 -29.11 -17.46
CA SER A 219 0.38 -29.47 -18.85
C SER A 219 1.35 -30.46 -19.49
N GLN A 220 2.65 -30.35 -19.20
CA GLN A 220 3.75 -31.12 -19.79
C GLN A 220 4.85 -31.39 -18.74
N PRO A 221 4.59 -32.26 -17.73
CA PRO A 221 5.52 -32.50 -16.61
C PRO A 221 6.95 -32.83 -17.06
N SER A 222 7.11 -33.65 -18.10
CA SER A 222 8.41 -34.07 -18.65
C SER A 222 9.27 -32.93 -19.21
N ARG A 223 8.70 -31.74 -19.41
CA ARG A 223 9.39 -30.53 -19.89
C ARG A 223 9.69 -29.50 -18.79
N SER A 224 9.27 -29.76 -17.56
CA SER A 224 9.58 -28.91 -16.39
C SER A 224 11.09 -28.89 -16.12
N LEU A 225 11.61 -27.76 -15.64
CA LEU A 225 12.96 -27.66 -15.11
C LEU A 225 12.98 -27.92 -13.59
N PHE A 226 11.93 -27.55 -12.87
CA PHE A 226 11.90 -27.57 -11.41
C PHE A 226 11.33 -28.86 -10.82
N LEU A 227 10.57 -29.68 -11.56
CA LEU A 227 9.81 -30.80 -10.99
C LEU A 227 10.67 -31.78 -10.19
N GLU A 228 11.81 -32.21 -10.73
CA GLU A 228 12.76 -33.11 -10.03
C GLU A 228 13.29 -32.47 -8.74
N PHE A 229 13.61 -31.17 -8.79
CA PHE A 229 14.10 -30.44 -7.62
C PHE A 229 12.99 -30.29 -6.57
N ILE A 230 11.79 -29.83 -6.96
CA ILE A 230 10.60 -29.60 -6.12
C ILE A 230 10.23 -30.84 -5.32
N ARG A 231 10.32 -32.04 -5.90
CA ARG A 231 10.05 -33.29 -5.18
C ARG A 231 10.91 -33.46 -3.93
N SER A 232 12.14 -32.95 -3.96
CA SER A 232 13.14 -33.08 -2.89
C SER A 232 13.34 -31.82 -2.04
N ILE A 233 12.51 -30.77 -2.19
CA ILE A 233 12.71 -29.53 -1.42
C ILE A 233 12.30 -29.69 0.04
N ASP A 234 13.11 -29.15 0.95
CA ASP A 234 12.81 -29.11 2.38
C ASP A 234 12.34 -27.72 2.82
N LEU A 235 12.92 -26.67 2.25
CA LEU A 235 12.69 -25.28 2.65
C LEU A 235 12.42 -24.39 1.43
N VAL A 236 11.36 -23.58 1.52
CA VAL A 236 11.10 -22.49 0.57
C VAL A 236 11.38 -21.17 1.29
N VAL A 237 12.25 -20.35 0.70
CA VAL A 237 12.58 -19.01 1.22
C VAL A 237 11.98 -17.97 0.31
N ILE A 238 11.26 -17.01 0.87
CA ILE A 238 10.74 -15.85 0.14
C ILE A 238 11.39 -14.60 0.72
N ASP A 239 12.19 -13.93 -0.08
CA ASP A 239 12.80 -12.66 0.32
C ASP A 239 11.97 -11.46 -0.13
N GLU A 240 12.05 -10.38 0.65
CA GLU A 240 11.34 -9.11 0.44
C GLU A 240 9.86 -9.30 0.06
N LEU A 241 9.08 -10.00 0.89
CA LEU A 241 7.65 -10.26 0.63
C LEU A 241 6.85 -8.96 0.36
N ASP A 242 7.26 -7.86 1.00
CA ASP A 242 6.66 -6.53 0.90
C ASP A 242 7.00 -5.77 -0.38
N PHE A 243 7.74 -6.41 -1.30
CA PHE A 243 7.88 -5.97 -2.69
C PHE A 243 6.63 -6.26 -3.53
N TYR A 244 5.87 -7.30 -3.18
CA TYR A 244 4.74 -7.77 -3.97
C TYR A 244 3.43 -7.10 -3.56
N GLY A 245 2.56 -6.82 -4.54
CA GLY A 245 1.19 -6.38 -4.31
C GLY A 245 0.27 -7.53 -3.85
N PRO A 246 -0.96 -7.24 -3.39
CA PRO A 246 -1.88 -8.26 -2.87
C PRO A 246 -2.23 -9.35 -3.89
N ARG A 247 -2.32 -8.99 -5.18
CA ARG A 247 -2.56 -9.93 -6.28
C ARG A 247 -1.40 -10.91 -6.41
N GLU A 248 -0.17 -10.41 -6.49
CA GLU A 248 1.06 -11.20 -6.59
C GLU A 248 1.24 -12.11 -5.37
N LEU A 249 0.96 -11.59 -4.16
CA LEU A 249 1.01 -12.37 -2.93
C LEU A 249 0.00 -13.52 -2.94
N SER A 250 -1.24 -13.28 -3.36
CA SER A 250 -2.25 -14.33 -3.47
C SER A 250 -1.82 -15.45 -4.42
N LEU A 251 -1.16 -15.09 -5.52
CA LEU A 251 -0.62 -16.03 -6.49
C LEU A 251 0.60 -16.77 -5.95
N LEU A 252 1.48 -16.09 -5.23
CA LEU A 252 2.64 -16.69 -4.56
C LEU A 252 2.23 -17.74 -3.55
N PHE A 253 1.21 -17.47 -2.71
CA PHE A 253 0.69 -18.44 -1.76
C PHE A 253 0.06 -19.66 -2.45
N ALA A 254 -0.68 -19.44 -3.55
CA ALA A 254 -1.21 -20.53 -4.36
C ALA A 254 -0.09 -21.38 -4.99
N MET A 255 0.98 -20.75 -5.48
CA MET A 255 2.18 -21.43 -5.96
C MET A 255 2.82 -22.26 -4.84
N MET A 256 2.99 -21.72 -3.63
CA MET A 256 3.54 -22.46 -2.49
C MET A 256 2.68 -23.66 -2.10
N LYS A 257 1.35 -23.53 -2.15
CA LYS A 257 0.44 -24.65 -1.94
C LYS A 257 0.69 -25.76 -2.96
N ILE A 258 0.88 -25.40 -4.24
CA ILE A 258 1.23 -26.36 -5.30
C ILE A 258 2.61 -26.98 -5.05
N LEU A 259 3.62 -26.21 -4.65
CA LEU A 259 4.94 -26.74 -4.30
C LEU A 259 4.84 -27.76 -3.16
N SER A 260 4.07 -27.46 -2.12
CA SER A 260 3.85 -28.39 -1.01
C SER A 260 3.05 -29.63 -1.42
N MET A 261 2.19 -29.56 -2.43
CA MET A 261 1.48 -30.71 -2.99
C MET A 261 2.39 -31.60 -3.86
N LEU A 262 3.39 -31.01 -4.51
CA LEU A 262 4.31 -31.71 -5.42
C LEU A 262 5.55 -32.27 -4.71
N SER A 263 5.91 -31.72 -3.55
CA SER A 263 7.04 -32.19 -2.75
C SER A 263 6.73 -33.52 -2.09
N GLU A 264 7.73 -34.41 -2.03
CA GLU A 264 7.67 -35.65 -1.28
C GLU A 264 8.02 -35.42 0.20
N ASN A 265 8.73 -34.31 0.48
CA ASN A 265 9.07 -33.89 1.84
C ASN A 265 8.00 -32.93 2.39
N LYS A 266 7.86 -32.90 3.72
CA LYS A 266 7.02 -31.89 4.38
C LYS A 266 7.72 -30.53 4.34
N VAL A 267 7.41 -29.74 3.31
CA VAL A 267 8.01 -28.42 3.06
C VAL A 267 7.89 -27.51 4.28
N GLN A 268 8.94 -26.74 4.55
CA GLN A 268 8.98 -25.65 5.53
C GLN A 268 9.12 -24.33 4.78
N VAL A 269 8.63 -23.22 5.36
CA VAL A 269 8.73 -21.90 4.73
C VAL A 269 9.43 -20.90 5.65
N ALA A 270 10.33 -20.11 5.08
CA ALA A 270 10.88 -18.91 5.69
C ALA A 270 10.52 -17.67 4.85
N VAL A 271 9.74 -16.76 5.43
CA VAL A 271 9.42 -15.46 4.83
C VAL A 271 10.29 -14.39 5.44
N LEU A 272 10.92 -13.57 4.60
CA LEU A 272 11.70 -12.41 5.01
C LEU A 272 11.00 -11.15 4.50
N THR A 273 10.77 -10.18 5.38
CA THR A 273 10.06 -8.95 5.02
C THR A 273 10.42 -7.80 5.96
N ALA A 274 10.25 -6.56 5.52
CA ALA A 274 10.37 -5.40 6.40
C ALA A 274 8.99 -4.90 6.88
N THR A 275 7.96 -4.94 6.02
CA THR A 275 6.66 -4.31 6.29
C THR A 275 5.47 -5.19 5.90
N ILE A 276 4.67 -5.69 6.86
CA ILE A 276 3.43 -6.41 6.57
C ILE A 276 2.30 -6.01 7.52
N ALA A 277 1.05 -6.09 7.04
CA ALA A 277 -0.12 -5.62 7.76
C ALA A 277 -0.51 -6.50 8.96
N ASN A 278 -0.52 -7.81 8.73
CA ASN A 278 -1.14 -8.83 9.58
C ASN A 278 -0.28 -10.11 9.56
N PRO A 279 0.87 -10.12 10.27
CA PRO A 279 1.77 -11.29 10.32
C PRO A 279 1.08 -12.56 10.81
N THR A 280 0.09 -12.44 11.69
CA THR A 280 -0.69 -13.58 12.21
C THR A 280 -1.44 -14.31 11.11
N GLU A 281 -2.08 -13.58 10.20
CA GLU A 281 -2.82 -14.19 9.09
C GLU A 281 -1.87 -14.79 8.05
N LEU A 282 -0.71 -14.18 7.81
CA LEU A 282 0.33 -14.83 7.04
C LEU A 282 0.76 -16.16 7.68
N CYS A 283 0.90 -16.21 9.01
CA CYS A 283 1.17 -17.46 9.71
C CYS A 283 0.06 -18.50 9.54
N ASP A 284 -1.21 -18.09 9.51
CA ASP A 284 -2.34 -18.99 9.19
C ASP A 284 -2.21 -19.54 7.77
N ILE A 285 -1.90 -18.69 6.79
CA ILE A 285 -1.66 -19.11 5.39
C ILE A 285 -0.49 -20.12 5.32
N LEU A 286 0.62 -19.85 6.01
CA LEU A 286 1.77 -20.76 6.02
C LEU A 286 1.43 -22.10 6.69
N ARG A 287 0.64 -22.08 7.77
CA ARG A 287 0.09 -23.28 8.41
C ARG A 287 -0.78 -24.07 7.44
N ASP A 288 -1.67 -23.40 6.71
CA ASP A 288 -2.53 -24.05 5.71
C ASP A 288 -1.72 -24.61 4.54
N VAL A 289 -0.64 -23.93 4.13
CA VAL A 289 0.22 -24.39 3.04
C VAL A 289 1.02 -25.62 3.43
N THR A 290 1.71 -25.61 4.58
CA THR A 290 2.70 -26.64 4.93
C THR A 290 2.28 -27.64 6.02
N GLY A 291 1.20 -27.37 6.75
CA GLY A 291 0.80 -28.14 7.92
C GLY A 291 1.81 -28.09 9.08
N ARG A 292 2.61 -27.02 9.15
CA ARG A 292 3.58 -26.75 10.24
C ARG A 292 3.19 -25.48 10.98
N GLU A 293 3.46 -25.43 12.28
CA GLU A 293 3.31 -24.20 13.07
C GLU A 293 4.16 -23.05 12.51
N CYS A 294 3.88 -21.82 12.92
CA CYS A 294 4.56 -20.62 12.40
C CYS A 294 4.97 -19.69 13.54
N SER A 295 6.23 -19.24 13.53
CA SER A 295 6.78 -18.26 14.46
C SER A 295 6.95 -16.90 13.76
N ILE A 296 6.54 -15.84 14.44
CA ILE A 296 6.81 -14.46 14.03
C ILE A 296 8.03 -13.97 14.81
N ILE A 297 9.05 -13.51 14.09
CA ILE A 297 10.34 -13.11 14.67
C ILE A 297 10.63 -11.69 14.24
N ASP A 298 10.82 -10.82 15.23
CA ASP A 298 11.11 -9.40 15.03
C ASP A 298 12.61 -9.14 15.21
N GLY A 299 13.20 -8.51 14.21
CA GLY A 299 14.59 -8.05 14.21
C GLY A 299 14.67 -6.54 14.04
N ASN A 300 15.41 -5.88 14.93
CA ASN A 300 15.61 -4.43 14.83
C ASN A 300 16.44 -4.10 13.59
N PRO A 301 16.03 -3.08 12.78
CA PRO A 301 16.84 -2.63 11.66
C PRO A 301 18.15 -2.04 12.18
N PHE A 302 19.28 -2.42 11.59
CA PHE A 302 20.54 -1.76 11.91
C PHE A 302 20.57 -0.37 11.27
N LYS A 303 20.53 0.68 12.09
CA LYS A 303 20.63 2.07 11.63
C LYS A 303 21.69 2.81 12.43
N ARG A 304 22.57 3.52 11.73
CA ARG A 304 23.43 4.52 12.37
C ARG A 304 22.63 5.80 12.61
N GLU A 305 23.16 6.68 13.46
CA GLU A 305 22.66 8.05 13.59
C GLU A 305 22.53 8.64 12.18
N ASN A 306 21.36 9.17 11.85
CA ASN A 306 21.13 9.80 10.57
C ASN A 306 20.84 11.28 10.76
N ARG A 307 21.67 12.11 10.15
CA ARG A 307 21.60 13.56 10.15
C ARG A 307 20.80 13.99 8.94
N VAL A 308 19.59 14.47 9.16
CA VAL A 308 18.71 14.91 8.07
C VAL A 308 18.86 16.42 7.89
N ILE A 309 19.21 16.83 6.67
CA ILE A 309 19.42 18.22 6.28
C ILE A 309 18.49 18.57 5.12
N ILE A 310 17.63 19.57 5.33
CA ILE A 310 16.77 20.15 4.28
C ILE A 310 17.37 21.49 3.88
N VAL A 311 17.92 21.58 2.68
CA VAL A 311 18.58 22.78 2.18
C VAL A 311 17.54 23.77 1.67
N LEU A 312 17.48 24.97 2.24
CA LEU A 312 16.51 26.00 1.85
C LEU A 312 17.06 26.91 0.75
N GLY A 313 18.34 27.27 0.80
CA GLY A 313 18.96 28.16 -0.20
C GLY A 313 19.92 29.19 0.41
N LYS A 314 20.49 30.04 -0.44
CA LYS A 314 21.29 31.22 -0.02
C LYS A 314 20.43 32.48 0.07
N ASN A 315 20.97 33.48 0.76
CA ASN A 315 20.46 34.85 0.79
C ASN A 315 19.01 34.99 1.31
N LEU A 316 18.56 34.07 2.18
CA LEU A 316 17.20 34.12 2.74
C LEU A 316 16.94 35.40 3.56
N LYS A 317 17.96 36.00 4.17
CA LYS A 317 17.82 37.28 4.88
C LYS A 317 17.46 38.42 3.94
N ILE A 318 18.10 38.49 2.77
CA ILE A 318 17.78 39.47 1.73
C ILE A 318 16.35 39.24 1.23
N LEU A 319 16.01 37.97 0.97
CA LEU A 319 14.66 37.61 0.55
C LEU A 319 13.60 37.95 1.61
N PHE A 320 13.94 37.85 2.90
CA PHE A 320 13.07 38.24 4.00
C PHE A 320 12.83 39.74 4.03
N GLU A 321 13.89 40.54 3.89
CA GLU A 321 13.82 42.00 3.82
C GLU A 321 12.94 42.44 2.63
N GLU A 322 13.18 41.89 1.43
CA GLU A 322 12.35 42.15 0.26
C GLU A 322 10.88 41.73 0.47
N ALA A 323 10.63 40.55 1.04
CA ALA A 323 9.27 40.08 1.29
C ALA A 323 8.54 40.91 2.37
N GLN A 324 9.26 41.49 3.34
CA GLN A 324 8.69 42.35 4.37
C GLN A 324 8.12 43.65 3.79
N GLU A 325 8.68 44.18 2.71
CA GLU A 325 8.14 45.36 2.01
C GLU A 325 6.69 45.14 1.55
N TYR A 326 6.34 43.89 1.22
CA TYR A 326 5.01 43.49 0.78
C TYR A 326 4.08 43.07 1.92
N LYS A 327 4.49 43.13 3.18
CA LYS A 327 3.65 42.71 4.32
C LYS A 327 2.32 43.48 4.37
N SER A 328 2.36 44.79 4.20
CA SER A 328 1.15 45.64 4.19
C SER A 328 0.23 45.31 3.00
N PHE A 329 0.81 44.93 1.86
CA PHE A 329 0.06 44.49 0.68
C PHE A 329 -0.62 43.13 0.91
N LEU A 330 0.07 42.18 1.56
CA LEU A 330 -0.48 40.87 1.92
C LEU A 330 -1.65 41.00 2.89
N GLU A 331 -1.55 41.86 3.90
CA GLU A 331 -2.63 42.15 4.85
C GLU A 331 -3.87 42.71 4.12
N LYS A 332 -3.69 43.65 3.19
CA LYS A 332 -4.79 44.23 2.38
C LYS A 332 -5.39 43.22 1.40
N SER A 333 -4.58 42.33 0.84
CA SER A 333 -4.98 41.31 -0.13
C SER A 333 -5.69 40.11 0.50
N ARG A 334 -5.97 40.15 1.82
CA ARG A 334 -6.52 39.02 2.59
C ARG A 334 -5.67 37.75 2.46
N ALA A 335 -4.35 37.90 2.35
CA ALA A 335 -3.46 36.75 2.54
C ALA A 335 -3.68 36.21 3.96
N GLY A 336 -3.81 34.89 4.12
CA GLY A 336 -4.17 34.33 5.42
C GLY A 336 -3.12 34.63 6.50
N LYS A 337 -3.57 34.55 7.75
CA LYS A 337 -2.83 35.07 8.93
C LYS A 337 -1.46 34.43 9.11
N ASP A 338 -1.31 33.19 8.69
CA ASP A 338 -0.06 32.43 8.76
C ASP A 338 1.02 32.98 7.80
N ILE A 339 0.65 33.45 6.61
CA ILE A 339 1.60 34.11 5.67
C ILE A 339 2.08 35.44 6.25
N VAL A 340 1.16 36.25 6.78
CA VAL A 340 1.52 37.54 7.40
C VAL A 340 2.37 37.32 8.65
N LYS A 341 2.04 36.30 9.46
CA LYS A 341 2.84 35.90 10.64
C LYS A 341 4.24 35.44 10.25
N ALA A 342 4.40 34.73 9.14
CA ALA A 342 5.72 34.33 8.64
C ALA A 342 6.64 35.54 8.38
N LEU A 343 6.10 36.72 8.08
CA LEU A 343 6.88 37.96 7.89
C LEU A 343 7.17 38.73 9.19
N SER A 344 6.73 38.24 10.35
CA SER A 344 6.93 38.93 11.63
C SER A 344 8.39 38.92 12.10
N ASN A 345 9.12 37.84 11.83
CA ASN A 345 10.52 37.67 12.18
C ASN A 345 11.20 36.64 11.26
N TYR A 346 12.53 36.65 11.25
CA TYR A 346 13.32 35.81 10.33
C TYR A 346 13.15 34.30 10.57
N ASP A 347 13.01 33.86 11.83
CA ASP A 347 12.89 32.43 12.14
C ASP A 347 11.56 31.85 11.66
N GLU A 348 10.47 32.59 11.82
CA GLU A 348 9.17 32.22 11.26
C GLU A 348 9.18 32.28 9.73
N PHE A 349 9.84 33.29 9.14
CA PHE A 349 10.01 33.35 7.68
C PHE A 349 10.78 32.14 7.16
N LYS A 350 11.87 31.74 7.84
CA LYS A 350 12.67 30.58 7.46
C LYS A 350 11.84 29.29 7.42
N LYS A 351 10.88 29.11 8.34
CA LYS A 351 9.96 27.95 8.37
C LYS A 351 8.98 27.92 7.20
N HIS A 352 8.69 29.09 6.63
CA HIS A 352 7.62 29.30 5.66
C HIS A 352 8.10 30.01 4.38
N VAL A 353 9.41 30.03 4.10
CA VAL A 353 9.98 30.82 2.99
C VAL A 353 9.35 30.44 1.65
N TYR A 354 9.18 29.15 1.38
CA TYR A 354 8.52 28.68 0.16
C TYR A 354 7.04 29.06 0.12
N LYS A 355 6.34 29.03 1.26
CA LYS A 355 4.95 29.47 1.37
C LYS A 355 4.80 30.96 1.03
N VAL A 356 5.65 31.80 1.63
CA VAL A 356 5.63 33.25 1.40
C VAL A 356 5.97 33.60 -0.05
N VAL A 357 7.04 33.01 -0.58
CA VAL A 357 7.46 33.24 -1.98
C VAL A 357 6.38 32.81 -2.96
N GLU A 358 5.81 31.61 -2.79
CA GLU A 358 4.76 31.13 -3.68
C GLU A 358 3.46 31.93 -3.51
N ALA A 359 3.16 32.44 -2.31
CA ALA A 359 2.00 33.30 -2.10
C ALA A 359 2.14 34.67 -2.78
N LEU A 360 3.32 35.29 -2.69
CA LEU A 360 3.61 36.54 -3.38
C LEU A 360 3.59 36.36 -4.90
N ARG A 361 4.13 35.25 -5.41
CA ARG A 361 4.01 34.88 -6.84
C ARG A 361 2.57 34.68 -7.28
N ALA A 362 1.75 34.02 -6.45
CA ALA A 362 0.34 33.83 -6.75
C ALA A 362 -0.40 35.16 -6.89
N LEU A 363 0.05 36.20 -6.18
CA LEU A 363 -0.46 37.58 -6.26
C LEU A 363 0.22 38.43 -7.36
N GLY A 364 1.06 37.83 -8.21
CA GLY A 364 1.73 38.51 -9.33
C GLY A 364 3.02 39.25 -8.96
N ILE A 365 3.56 39.04 -7.75
CA ILE A 365 4.82 39.64 -7.31
C ILE A 365 5.95 38.64 -7.55
N GLU A 366 6.88 39.00 -8.44
CA GLU A 366 8.06 38.19 -8.69
C GLU A 366 9.12 38.39 -7.62
N LEU A 367 9.29 37.39 -6.76
CA LEU A 367 10.45 37.25 -5.89
C LEU A 367 11.41 36.17 -6.41
N PRO A 368 12.73 36.36 -6.25
CA PRO A 368 13.70 35.32 -6.56
C PRO A 368 13.40 34.06 -5.74
N SER A 369 13.54 32.88 -6.37
CA SER A 369 13.47 31.62 -5.62
C SER A 369 14.72 31.49 -4.74
N PRO A 370 14.63 30.82 -3.59
CA PRO A 370 15.82 30.40 -2.86
C PRO A 370 16.79 29.68 -3.79
N TYR A 371 17.99 30.23 -3.94
CA TYR A 371 18.98 29.75 -4.90
C TYR A 371 19.85 28.65 -4.27
N ILE A 372 20.01 27.53 -5.00
CA ILE A 372 20.87 26.41 -4.60
C ILE A 372 21.81 26.01 -5.74
N GLU A 373 23.11 26.18 -5.53
CA GLU A 373 24.15 25.75 -6.48
C GLU A 373 24.61 24.33 -6.14
N VAL A 374 23.90 23.34 -6.68
CA VAL A 374 24.09 21.91 -6.34
C VAL A 374 25.55 21.45 -6.53
N SER A 375 26.22 21.86 -7.61
CA SER A 375 27.61 21.45 -7.85
C SER A 375 28.61 22.00 -6.84
N GLU A 376 28.33 23.15 -6.21
CA GLU A 376 29.17 23.69 -5.15
C GLU A 376 29.17 22.77 -3.92
N ILE A 377 28.00 22.23 -3.57
CA ILE A 377 27.83 21.31 -2.44
C ILE A 377 28.45 19.96 -2.77
N LEU A 378 28.10 19.38 -3.93
CA LEU A 378 28.51 18.04 -4.31
C LEU A 378 30.03 17.89 -4.50
N LYS A 379 30.73 18.95 -4.97
CA LYS A 379 32.18 18.93 -5.15
C LYS A 379 32.92 18.67 -3.83
N GLU A 380 32.40 19.19 -2.72
CA GLU A 380 33.04 19.05 -1.41
C GLU A 380 32.95 17.62 -0.87
N TYR A 381 31.93 16.85 -1.28
CA TYR A 381 31.80 15.43 -0.92
C TYR A 381 32.86 14.53 -1.57
N LEU A 382 33.59 15.01 -2.59
CA LEU A 382 34.75 14.28 -3.13
C LEU A 382 35.89 14.17 -2.14
N LYS A 383 35.93 15.01 -1.10
CA LYS A 383 36.95 14.98 -0.05
C LYS A 383 36.68 13.91 1.00
N ASP A 384 35.45 13.41 1.08
CA ASP A 384 35.00 12.41 2.05
C ASP A 384 35.60 11.02 1.76
N GLU A 385 35.74 10.17 2.77
CA GLU A 385 36.21 8.80 2.59
C GLU A 385 35.07 7.84 2.20
N GLY A 386 33.82 8.23 2.46
CA GLY A 386 32.63 7.44 2.17
C GLY A 386 32.00 7.72 0.80
N VAL A 387 31.12 6.81 0.36
CA VAL A 387 30.37 6.98 -0.89
C VAL A 387 29.13 7.85 -0.65
N THR A 388 28.94 8.84 -1.51
CA THR A 388 27.72 9.65 -1.61
C THR A 388 26.93 9.22 -2.85
N ILE A 389 25.65 8.91 -2.68
CA ILE A 389 24.73 8.67 -3.80
C ILE A 389 23.84 9.88 -3.99
N VAL A 390 23.77 10.38 -5.21
CA VAL A 390 22.91 11.50 -5.62
C VAL A 390 21.76 10.94 -6.44
N PHE A 391 20.57 10.93 -5.85
CA PHE A 391 19.35 10.57 -6.54
C PHE A 391 18.80 11.76 -7.32
N THR A 392 18.48 11.55 -8.60
CA THR A 392 17.89 12.56 -9.51
C THR A 392 16.56 12.04 -10.08
N ARG A 393 15.70 12.93 -10.61
CA ARG A 393 14.46 12.48 -11.26
C ARG A 393 14.71 11.74 -12.58
N SER A 394 15.69 12.17 -13.38
CA SER A 394 15.93 11.61 -14.71
C SER A 394 17.41 11.31 -14.99
N ILE A 395 17.63 10.50 -16.03
CA ILE A 395 18.97 10.22 -16.56
C ILE A 395 19.61 11.50 -17.08
N ALA A 396 18.86 12.34 -17.79
CA ALA A 396 19.37 13.60 -18.30
C ALA A 396 19.92 14.47 -17.17
N LYS A 397 19.21 14.56 -16.03
CA LYS A 397 19.67 15.34 -14.87
C LYS A 397 20.88 14.71 -14.19
N ALA A 398 20.94 13.37 -14.08
CA ALA A 398 22.12 12.68 -13.56
C ALA A 398 23.36 12.98 -14.40
N GLU A 399 23.25 12.85 -15.73
CA GLU A 399 24.33 13.13 -16.69
C GLU A 399 24.72 14.61 -16.75
N GLU A 400 23.75 15.53 -16.63
CA GLU A 400 24.01 16.97 -16.53
C GLU A 400 24.87 17.29 -15.30
N LEU A 401 24.46 16.82 -14.12
CA LEU A 401 25.20 17.05 -12.88
C LEU A 401 26.58 16.36 -12.92
N TYR A 402 26.65 15.12 -13.40
CA TYR A 402 27.90 14.38 -13.58
C TYR A 402 28.87 15.15 -14.47
N ARG A 403 28.45 15.62 -15.66
CA ARG A 403 29.29 16.41 -16.57
C ARG A 403 29.70 17.73 -15.94
N LYS A 404 28.75 18.49 -15.36
CA LYS A 404 29.02 19.79 -14.74
C LYS A 404 30.09 19.67 -13.64
N LEU A 405 29.98 18.66 -12.78
CA LEU A 405 31.00 18.37 -11.77
C LEU A 405 32.31 17.91 -12.39
N ARG A 406 32.29 17.04 -13.39
CA ARG A 406 33.50 16.56 -14.09
C ARG A 406 34.31 17.71 -14.71
N PHE A 407 33.67 18.76 -15.20
CA PHE A 407 34.35 19.97 -15.71
C PHE A 407 34.88 20.90 -14.60
N ALA A 408 34.28 20.84 -13.41
CA ALA A 408 34.61 21.71 -12.29
C ALA A 408 35.69 21.14 -11.34
N VAL A 409 36.20 19.93 -11.59
CA VAL A 409 37.15 19.19 -10.74
C VAL A 409 38.43 18.83 -11.49
N SER A 410 39.50 18.54 -10.75
CA SER A 410 40.79 18.13 -11.30
C SER A 410 40.73 16.75 -11.98
N ASP A 411 41.70 16.43 -12.84
CA ASP A 411 41.73 15.13 -13.54
C ASP A 411 41.78 13.92 -12.60
N ALA A 412 42.46 14.04 -11.45
CA ALA A 412 42.48 13.01 -10.42
C ALA A 412 41.09 12.78 -9.81
N GLU A 413 40.35 13.86 -9.55
CA GLU A 413 38.99 13.81 -8.97
C GLU A 413 37.95 13.27 -9.95
N LYS A 414 38.16 13.40 -11.27
CA LYS A 414 37.24 12.86 -12.29
C LYS A 414 37.05 11.34 -12.14
N ASN A 415 38.08 10.61 -11.70
CA ASN A 415 38.00 9.16 -11.50
C ASN A 415 37.13 8.76 -10.30
N LEU A 416 36.81 9.70 -9.40
CA LEU A 416 35.99 9.49 -8.22
C LEU A 416 34.48 9.67 -8.50
N LEU A 417 34.13 10.08 -9.72
CA LEU A 417 32.77 10.35 -10.18
C LEU A 417 32.25 9.21 -11.06
N ALA A 418 30.98 8.85 -10.91
CA ALA A 418 30.30 7.96 -11.86
C ALA A 418 28.82 8.31 -12.04
N SER A 419 28.29 8.00 -13.23
CA SER A 419 26.85 7.97 -13.50
C SER A 419 26.40 6.50 -13.55
N HIS A 420 25.22 6.20 -13.02
CA HIS A 420 24.69 4.84 -12.94
C HIS A 420 23.19 4.81 -13.30
N HIS A 421 22.86 4.26 -14.47
CA HIS A 421 21.49 4.10 -14.97
C HIS A 421 21.36 2.94 -15.97
N HIS A 422 20.12 2.58 -16.34
CA HIS A 422 19.83 1.38 -17.13
C HIS A 422 20.42 1.41 -18.56
N LEU A 423 20.63 2.60 -19.14
CA LEU A 423 21.32 2.75 -20.44
C LEU A 423 22.82 2.42 -20.39
N ILE A 424 23.42 2.24 -19.21
CA ILE A 424 24.80 1.78 -19.06
C ILE A 424 24.80 0.25 -19.05
N SER A 425 25.75 -0.35 -19.79
CA SER A 425 25.86 -1.81 -19.89
C SER A 425 25.97 -2.47 -18.51
N LYS A 426 25.47 -3.72 -18.40
CA LYS A 426 25.46 -4.45 -17.13
C LYS A 426 26.89 -4.63 -16.60
N GLU A 427 27.84 -4.87 -17.49
CA GLU A 427 29.26 -5.03 -17.19
C GLU A 427 29.83 -3.74 -16.59
N LYS A 428 29.52 -2.59 -17.20
CA LYS A 428 30.00 -1.29 -16.73
C LYS A 428 29.36 -0.86 -15.41
N ARG A 429 28.06 -1.13 -15.22
CA ARG A 429 27.38 -0.94 -13.93
C ARG A 429 28.03 -1.77 -12.83
N SER A 430 28.28 -3.06 -13.10
CA SER A 430 28.99 -3.94 -12.16
C SER A 430 30.40 -3.45 -11.84
N GLU A 431 31.11 -2.88 -12.82
CA GLU A 431 32.42 -2.25 -12.60
C GLU A 431 32.31 -1.04 -11.65
N ILE A 432 31.36 -0.14 -11.89
CA ILE A 432 31.09 1.04 -11.05
C ILE A 432 30.76 0.63 -9.62
N GLU A 433 29.86 -0.34 -9.44
CA GLU A 433 29.51 -0.87 -8.11
C GLU A 433 30.73 -1.45 -7.39
N SER A 434 31.57 -2.21 -8.11
CA SER A 434 32.80 -2.79 -7.57
C SER A 434 33.81 -1.73 -7.15
N LYS A 435 34.00 -0.69 -7.97
CA LYS A 435 34.85 0.47 -7.65
C LYS A 435 34.33 1.26 -6.45
N ALA A 436 33.02 1.45 -6.35
CA ALA A 436 32.39 2.10 -5.20
C ALA A 436 32.59 1.31 -3.91
N ARG A 437 32.47 -0.03 -3.94
CA ARG A 437 32.76 -0.90 -2.79
C ARG A 437 34.22 -0.78 -2.31
N ARG A 438 35.16 -0.53 -3.23
CA ARG A 438 36.59 -0.32 -2.93
C ARG A 438 36.94 1.13 -2.53
N GLY A 439 35.98 2.06 -2.57
CA GLY A 439 36.23 3.48 -2.28
C GLY A 439 36.93 4.24 -3.43
N GLU A 440 37.06 3.63 -4.60
CA GLU A 440 37.64 4.27 -5.80
C GLU A 440 36.67 5.26 -6.45
N ILE A 441 35.37 5.14 -6.15
CA ILE A 441 34.32 6.08 -6.54
C ILE A 441 33.72 6.65 -5.26
N ARG A 442 33.63 7.97 -5.16
CA ARG A 442 33.11 8.69 -3.99
C ARG A 442 31.73 9.30 -4.24
N LEU A 443 31.38 9.59 -5.49
CA LEU A 443 30.10 10.21 -5.83
C LEU A 443 29.45 9.51 -7.03
N ILE A 444 28.22 9.03 -6.84
CA ILE A 444 27.46 8.34 -7.89
C ILE A 444 26.14 9.05 -8.14
N PHE A 445 25.89 9.42 -9.39
CA PHE A 445 24.60 9.96 -9.83
C PHE A 445 23.72 8.81 -10.32
N SER A 446 22.52 8.66 -9.77
CA SER A 446 21.60 7.62 -10.23
C SER A 446 20.15 8.08 -10.14
N PRO A 447 19.33 7.92 -11.19
CA PRO A 447 17.93 8.30 -11.10
C PRO A 447 17.12 7.31 -10.25
N ARG A 448 17.22 6.01 -10.59
CA ARG A 448 16.46 4.93 -9.91
C ARG A 448 17.22 3.64 -9.73
N THR A 449 18.21 3.32 -10.58
CA THR A 449 18.81 1.98 -10.61
C THR A 449 19.54 1.57 -9.33
N LEU A 450 20.04 2.53 -8.53
CA LEU A 450 20.67 2.24 -7.23
C LEU A 450 19.69 2.28 -6.05
N SER A 451 18.40 2.56 -6.30
CA SER A 451 17.37 2.51 -5.26
C SER A 451 17.04 1.07 -4.84
N GLN A 452 17.38 0.08 -5.67
CA GLN A 452 17.02 -1.33 -5.48
C GLN A 452 18.26 -2.23 -5.28
N GLY A 453 18.15 -3.14 -4.31
CA GLY A 453 18.94 -4.37 -4.15
C GLY A 453 20.47 -4.33 -3.92
N ILE A 454 21.20 -3.30 -4.32
CA ILE A 454 22.68 -3.33 -4.33
C ILE A 454 23.28 -3.01 -2.94
N ASP A 455 24.27 -3.79 -2.49
CA ASP A 455 25.07 -3.49 -1.29
C ASP A 455 26.46 -2.93 -1.65
N ILE A 456 26.60 -1.61 -1.58
CA ILE A 456 27.89 -0.93 -1.68
C ILE A 456 28.60 -0.93 -0.32
N GLY A 457 27.86 -0.97 0.80
CA GLY A 457 28.37 -1.06 2.16
C GLY A 457 29.03 0.20 2.73
N THR A 458 29.64 1.05 1.90
CA THR A 458 30.38 2.27 2.29
C THR A 458 29.59 3.56 2.04
N ILE A 459 28.28 3.47 1.80
CA ILE A 459 27.43 4.64 1.57
C ILE A 459 27.20 5.36 2.90
N VAL A 460 27.74 6.58 3.00
CA VAL A 460 27.63 7.43 4.20
C VAL A 460 26.57 8.52 4.02
N ARG A 461 26.29 8.91 2.77
CA ARG A 461 25.41 10.05 2.47
C ARG A 461 24.52 9.75 1.27
N ILE A 462 23.27 10.16 1.38
CA ILE A 462 22.32 10.18 0.28
C ILE A 462 21.87 11.62 0.06
N VAL A 463 21.96 12.07 -1.19
CA VAL A 463 21.50 13.38 -1.62
C VAL A 463 20.28 13.19 -2.51
N HIS A 464 19.14 13.75 -2.13
CA HIS A 464 17.93 13.79 -2.96
C HIS A 464 17.89 15.12 -3.69
N ILE A 465 18.10 15.10 -5.01
CA ILE A 465 17.82 16.24 -5.89
C ILE A 465 16.36 16.13 -6.29
N GLY A 466 15.52 16.61 -5.39
CA GLY A 466 14.09 16.39 -5.36
C GLY A 466 13.69 15.04 -4.77
N LEU A 467 12.61 15.06 -3.99
CA LEU A 467 12.00 13.88 -3.42
C LEU A 467 11.25 13.08 -4.48
N PRO A 468 11.17 11.75 -4.32
CA PRO A 468 10.16 10.97 -5.02
C PRO A 468 8.76 11.36 -4.56
N ASP A 469 7.75 11.06 -5.38
CA ASP A 469 6.35 11.39 -5.05
C ASP A 469 5.79 10.43 -3.98
N GLU A 470 6.36 9.22 -3.87
CA GLU A 470 5.97 8.19 -2.91
C GLU A 470 6.95 8.07 -1.73
N VAL A 471 6.39 8.02 -0.52
CA VAL A 471 7.12 7.76 0.73
C VAL A 471 7.88 6.41 0.66
N ARG A 472 7.30 5.41 0.00
CA ARG A 472 7.93 4.09 -0.19
C ARG A 472 9.25 4.19 -0.95
N GLU A 473 9.27 4.90 -2.08
CA GLU A 473 10.49 5.11 -2.87
C GLU A 473 11.54 5.90 -2.07
N PHE A 474 11.12 6.90 -1.27
CA PHE A 474 12.01 7.66 -0.40
C PHE A 474 12.75 6.75 0.60
N HIS A 475 12.02 5.93 1.36
CA HIS A 475 12.63 5.01 2.34
C HIS A 475 13.49 3.91 1.69
N GLN A 476 13.13 3.45 0.48
CA GLN A 476 13.96 2.49 -0.26
C GLN A 476 15.33 3.08 -0.66
N ARG A 477 15.34 4.35 -1.07
CA ARG A 477 16.58 5.10 -1.31
C ARG A 477 17.36 5.24 -0.01
N GLU A 478 16.73 5.70 1.07
CA GLU A 478 17.38 5.93 2.36
C GLU A 478 17.98 4.64 2.97
N GLY A 479 17.34 3.49 2.77
CA GLY A 479 17.81 2.19 3.25
C GLY A 479 19.13 1.67 2.62
N ARG A 480 19.81 2.48 1.80
CA ARG A 480 21.09 2.14 1.17
C ARG A 480 22.31 2.54 1.99
N LYS A 481 22.19 3.53 2.89
CA LYS A 481 23.31 4.04 3.70
C LYS A 481 23.42 3.39 5.08
N GLY A 482 24.57 3.54 5.73
CA GLY A 482 24.73 3.20 7.16
C GLY A 482 24.77 1.70 7.48
N ARG A 483 25.09 0.84 6.52
CA ARG A 483 25.05 -0.64 6.69
C ARG A 483 26.28 -1.25 7.38
N ARG A 484 27.18 -0.43 7.93
CA ARG A 484 28.42 -0.88 8.60
C ARG A 484 28.62 -0.13 9.90
N THR A 485 29.02 -0.84 10.95
CA THR A 485 29.28 -0.27 12.30
C THR A 485 30.44 0.73 12.33
N LYS A 486 31.35 0.65 11.36
CA LYS A 486 32.48 1.58 11.23
C LYS A 486 32.08 2.97 10.75
N ILE A 487 30.87 3.14 10.21
CA ILE A 487 30.36 4.44 9.77
C ILE A 487 29.89 5.20 11.03
N PRO A 488 30.49 6.35 11.38
CA PRO A 488 30.16 7.06 12.61
C PRO A 488 28.70 7.54 12.61
N PHE A 489 28.30 8.28 11.57
CA PHE A 489 26.96 8.77 11.31
C PHE A 489 26.66 8.71 9.80
N THR A 490 25.42 8.91 9.41
CA THR A 490 24.98 9.04 8.02
C THR A 490 24.26 10.36 7.79
N GLU A 491 24.14 10.79 6.53
CA GLU A 491 23.44 12.03 6.18
C GLU A 491 22.36 11.82 5.12
N SER A 492 21.17 12.41 5.33
CA SER A 492 20.14 12.63 4.31
C SER A 492 20.19 14.09 3.91
N VAL A 493 20.63 14.41 2.70
CA VAL A 493 20.67 15.80 2.21
C VAL A 493 19.57 15.98 1.18
N ILE A 494 18.55 16.75 1.52
CA ILE A 494 17.40 16.99 0.67
C ILE A 494 17.57 18.37 0.05
N ILE A 495 17.67 18.39 -1.28
CA ILE A 495 17.75 19.62 -2.08
C ILE A 495 16.44 19.74 -2.85
N PRO A 496 15.52 20.63 -2.43
CA PRO A 496 14.27 20.88 -3.13
C PRO A 496 14.55 21.32 -4.56
N ALA A 497 14.11 20.52 -5.54
CA ALA A 497 14.39 20.79 -6.95
C ALA A 497 13.12 20.71 -7.81
N THR A 498 12.07 20.10 -7.29
CA THR A 498 10.90 19.66 -8.03
C THR A 498 9.66 20.38 -7.51
N ARG A 499 8.59 20.35 -8.29
CA ARG A 499 7.32 20.92 -7.86
C ARG A 499 6.81 20.23 -6.59
N TRP A 500 6.91 18.90 -6.53
CA TRP A 500 6.47 18.13 -5.36
C TRP A 500 7.11 18.65 -4.07
N ASP A 501 8.42 18.90 -4.09
CA ASP A 501 9.13 19.47 -2.94
C ASP A 501 8.57 20.83 -2.53
N ARG A 502 8.29 21.69 -3.52
CA ARG A 502 7.76 23.04 -3.27
C ARG A 502 6.33 22.98 -2.75
N GLU A 503 5.52 22.04 -3.24
CA GLU A 503 4.15 21.85 -2.77
C GLU A 503 4.16 21.44 -1.29
N LEU A 504 4.98 20.46 -0.91
CA LEU A 504 5.17 20.08 0.48
C LEU A 504 5.72 21.25 1.34
N LEU A 505 6.78 21.95 0.88
CA LEU A 505 7.37 23.07 1.61
C LEU A 505 6.47 24.29 1.70
N SER A 506 5.52 24.46 0.77
CA SER A 506 4.51 25.53 0.84
C SER A 506 3.51 25.31 1.98
N ARG A 507 3.35 24.08 2.49
CA ARG A 507 2.58 23.81 3.72
C ARG A 507 3.43 24.09 4.97
N GLY A 508 4.74 24.08 4.83
CA GLY A 508 5.72 24.39 5.86
C GLY A 508 6.72 23.26 6.05
N VAL A 509 7.83 23.57 6.71
CA VAL A 509 8.90 22.57 6.94
C VAL A 509 8.47 21.45 7.88
N GLU A 510 7.55 21.70 8.82
CA GLU A 510 7.02 20.64 9.69
C GLU A 510 6.19 19.62 8.91
N THR A 511 5.29 20.06 8.01
CA THR A 511 4.55 19.17 7.10
C THR A 511 5.50 18.38 6.19
N PHE A 512 6.55 19.04 5.68
CA PHE A 512 7.59 18.36 4.91
C PHE A 512 8.30 17.28 5.74
N LYS A 513 8.64 17.58 7.00
CA LYS A 513 9.27 16.64 7.93
C LYS A 513 8.35 15.46 8.25
N GLU A 514 7.07 15.72 8.52
CA GLU A 514 6.05 14.69 8.74
C GLU A 514 5.96 13.73 7.56
N TRP A 515 6.02 14.23 6.33
CA TRP A 515 6.04 13.40 5.12
C TRP A 515 7.27 12.48 5.05
N LEU A 516 8.47 13.00 5.37
CA LEU A 516 9.72 12.21 5.35
C LEU A 516 9.69 11.03 6.33
N ILE A 517 9.10 11.24 7.52
CA ILE A 517 9.02 10.22 8.57
C ILE A 517 7.72 9.41 8.52
N PHE A 518 6.85 9.69 7.53
CA PHE A 518 5.54 9.05 7.49
C PHE A 518 5.68 7.53 7.34
N PRO A 519 4.88 6.73 8.08
CA PRO A 519 4.98 5.28 8.02
C PRO A 519 4.77 4.74 6.59
N LEU A 520 5.54 3.69 6.27
CA LEU A 520 5.34 2.92 5.05
C LEU A 520 3.97 2.26 5.05
N GLU A 521 3.40 2.15 3.85
CA GLU A 521 2.16 1.44 3.62
C GLU A 521 2.38 -0.05 3.84
N ILE A 522 1.41 -0.67 4.52
CA ILE A 522 1.40 -2.10 4.73
C ILE A 522 0.77 -2.78 3.51
N THR A 523 1.39 -3.85 3.03
CA THR A 523 0.76 -4.71 2.03
C THR A 523 -0.29 -5.58 2.74
N PRO A 524 -1.58 -5.48 2.40
CA PRO A 524 -2.61 -6.28 3.03
C PRO A 524 -2.52 -7.74 2.58
N ILE A 525 -2.61 -8.64 3.54
CA ILE A 525 -2.65 -10.09 3.29
C ILE A 525 -4.07 -10.58 3.52
N ASN A 526 -4.57 -11.38 2.58
CA ASN A 526 -5.89 -11.97 2.66
C ASN A 526 -5.82 -13.46 2.30
N LYS A 527 -6.01 -14.32 3.31
CA LYS A 527 -6.04 -15.77 3.12
C LYS A 527 -7.18 -16.23 2.21
N ASP A 528 -8.27 -15.47 2.19
CA ASP A 528 -9.49 -15.82 1.47
C ASP A 528 -9.55 -15.27 0.05
N ASN A 529 -8.44 -14.68 -0.42
CA ASN A 529 -8.35 -14.08 -1.74
C ASN A 529 -8.65 -15.08 -2.87
N LEU A 530 -9.76 -14.85 -3.56
CA LEU A 530 -10.29 -15.63 -4.66
C LEU A 530 -9.37 -15.66 -5.90
N TYR A 531 -8.43 -14.73 -6.06
CA TYR A 531 -7.47 -14.76 -7.18
C TYR A 531 -6.50 -15.93 -7.07
N GLY A 532 -5.89 -16.12 -5.89
CA GLY A 532 -5.04 -17.28 -5.61
C GLY A 532 -5.83 -18.60 -5.68
N LYS A 533 -7.05 -18.63 -5.13
CA LYS A 533 -7.96 -19.80 -5.20
C LYS A 533 -8.33 -20.13 -6.66
N MET A 534 -8.60 -19.12 -7.48
CA MET A 534 -8.85 -19.27 -8.92
C MET A 534 -7.66 -19.92 -9.63
N PHE A 535 -6.42 -19.45 -9.39
CA PHE A 535 -5.24 -20.04 -9.99
C PHE A 535 -5.00 -21.49 -9.54
N LEU A 536 -5.13 -21.78 -8.25
CA LEU A 536 -4.99 -23.13 -7.70
C LEU A 536 -6.03 -24.09 -8.31
N ALA A 537 -7.29 -23.66 -8.43
CA ALA A 537 -8.34 -24.45 -9.05
C ALA A 537 -8.06 -24.72 -10.54
N LEU A 538 -7.62 -23.70 -11.30
CA LEU A 538 -7.21 -23.89 -12.70
C LEU A 538 -6.04 -24.89 -12.83
N TYR A 539 -5.03 -24.80 -11.94
CA TYR A 539 -3.93 -25.76 -11.90
C TYR A 539 -4.41 -27.18 -11.66
N LYS A 540 -5.35 -27.38 -10.72
CA LYS A 540 -5.94 -28.69 -10.43
C LYS A 540 -6.66 -29.26 -11.65
N VAL A 541 -7.49 -28.47 -12.33
CA VAL A 541 -8.16 -28.92 -13.57
C VAL A 541 -7.14 -29.33 -14.63
N LYS A 542 -6.10 -28.52 -14.86
CA LYS A 542 -5.05 -28.82 -15.84
C LYS A 542 -4.24 -30.08 -15.49
N SER A 543 -4.01 -30.30 -14.21
CA SER A 543 -3.25 -31.45 -13.70
C SER A 543 -4.12 -32.70 -13.49
N GLY A 544 -5.42 -32.66 -13.79
CA GLY A 544 -6.35 -33.78 -13.57
C GLY A 544 -6.69 -34.05 -12.09
N ILE A 545 -6.41 -33.10 -11.19
CA ILE A 545 -6.71 -33.18 -9.76
C ILE A 545 -8.18 -32.78 -9.51
N ARG A 546 -8.86 -33.50 -8.62
CA ARG A 546 -10.27 -33.23 -8.27
C ARG A 546 -10.41 -31.90 -7.53
N LEU A 547 -11.41 -31.12 -7.94
CA LEU A 547 -11.83 -29.87 -7.28
C LEU A 547 -12.71 -30.16 -6.06
N ASN A 548 -12.61 -29.30 -5.04
CA ASN A 548 -13.62 -29.24 -3.98
C ASN A 548 -14.86 -28.43 -4.43
N ALA A 549 -15.89 -28.36 -3.59
CA ALA A 549 -17.16 -27.70 -3.93
C ALA A 549 -16.99 -26.20 -4.21
N ASP A 550 -16.23 -25.49 -3.37
CA ASP A 550 -16.01 -24.04 -3.50
C ASP A 550 -15.18 -23.69 -4.74
N GLU A 551 -14.12 -24.45 -5.02
CA GLU A 551 -13.27 -24.31 -6.21
C GLU A 551 -14.09 -24.52 -7.48
N ARG A 552 -14.97 -25.53 -7.48
CA ARG A 552 -15.85 -25.81 -8.60
C ARG A 552 -16.86 -24.68 -8.81
N SER A 553 -17.52 -24.24 -7.74
CA SER A 553 -18.49 -23.13 -7.78
C SER A 553 -17.84 -21.84 -8.31
N LEU A 554 -16.62 -21.52 -7.85
CA LEU A 554 -15.86 -20.36 -8.32
C LEU A 554 -15.58 -20.44 -9.83
N LEU A 555 -15.07 -21.57 -10.33
CA LEU A 555 -14.75 -21.73 -11.75
C LEU A 555 -16.00 -21.77 -12.63
N GLU A 556 -17.11 -22.33 -12.15
CA GLU A 556 -18.41 -22.31 -12.84
C GLU A 556 -18.96 -20.87 -12.92
N LYS A 557 -18.95 -20.12 -11.80
CA LYS A 557 -19.36 -18.70 -11.75
C LYS A 557 -18.54 -17.83 -12.72
N LEU A 558 -17.24 -18.10 -12.84
CA LEU A 558 -16.37 -17.40 -13.78
C LEU A 558 -16.53 -17.88 -15.25
N GLY A 559 -17.26 -18.98 -15.49
CA GLY A 559 -17.45 -19.59 -16.81
C GLY A 559 -16.18 -20.25 -17.35
N PHE A 560 -15.28 -20.69 -16.47
CA PHE A 560 -14.00 -21.29 -16.84
C PHE A 560 -14.05 -22.78 -17.08
N ILE A 561 -15.04 -23.48 -16.53
CA ILE A 561 -15.25 -24.90 -16.73
C ILE A 561 -16.65 -25.22 -17.23
N SER A 562 -16.77 -26.33 -17.94
CA SER A 562 -18.02 -27.05 -18.18
C SER A 562 -17.78 -28.50 -17.80
N GLY A 563 -18.42 -28.96 -16.73
CA GLY A 563 -18.12 -30.26 -16.13
C GLY A 563 -16.69 -30.33 -15.59
N LYS A 564 -15.85 -31.20 -16.16
CA LYS A 564 -14.44 -31.41 -15.74
C LYS A 564 -13.41 -30.74 -16.65
N THR A 565 -13.84 -30.06 -17.71
CA THR A 565 -12.95 -29.49 -18.74
C THR A 565 -12.99 -27.98 -18.75
N LEU A 566 -11.86 -27.35 -19.10
CA LEU A 566 -11.80 -25.90 -19.29
C LEU A 566 -12.57 -25.47 -20.55
N THR A 567 -13.30 -24.38 -20.44
CA THR A 567 -13.89 -23.67 -21.58
C THR A 567 -12.81 -22.88 -22.32
N LYS A 568 -13.11 -22.33 -23.51
CA LYS A 568 -12.21 -21.38 -24.19
C LYS A 568 -11.82 -20.18 -23.31
N LYS A 569 -12.74 -19.73 -22.43
CA LYS A 569 -12.48 -18.65 -21.47
C LYS A 569 -11.50 -19.10 -20.39
N GLY A 570 -11.69 -20.31 -19.84
CA GLY A 570 -10.77 -20.92 -18.88
C GLY A 570 -9.37 -21.17 -19.46
N GLU A 571 -9.27 -21.65 -20.70
CA GLU A 571 -7.99 -21.81 -21.42
C GLU A 571 -7.26 -20.48 -21.60
N LYS A 572 -7.98 -19.42 -21.99
CA LYS A 572 -7.42 -18.07 -22.11
C LYS A 572 -6.97 -17.53 -20.76
N ALA A 573 -7.74 -17.78 -19.69
CA ALA A 573 -7.36 -17.36 -18.35
C ALA A 573 -6.09 -18.07 -17.88
N TRP A 574 -6.02 -19.40 -18.04
CA TRP A 574 -4.80 -20.15 -17.76
C TRP A 574 -3.59 -19.62 -18.54
N TYR A 575 -3.76 -19.31 -19.83
CA TYR A 575 -2.68 -18.76 -20.65
C TYR A 575 -2.20 -17.38 -20.13
N ASN A 576 -3.13 -16.48 -19.82
CA ASN A 576 -2.84 -15.09 -19.46
C ASN A 576 -2.39 -14.87 -18.00
N ILE A 577 -2.63 -15.80 -17.07
CA ILE A 577 -2.12 -15.62 -15.70
C ILE A 577 -0.59 -15.63 -15.73
N ASN A 578 0.01 -14.45 -15.55
CA ASN A 578 1.43 -14.28 -15.22
C ASN A 578 1.54 -13.63 -13.83
N PHE A 579 2.76 -13.64 -13.32
CA PHE A 579 3.02 -13.20 -11.95
C PHE A 579 2.78 -11.71 -11.76
N TYR A 580 3.35 -10.85 -12.61
CA TYR A 580 3.23 -9.39 -12.48
C TYR A 580 1.98 -8.78 -13.13
N GLU A 581 1.35 -9.47 -14.07
CA GLU A 581 0.13 -8.99 -14.71
C GLU A 581 -0.69 -10.14 -15.32
N PHE A 582 -1.98 -9.94 -15.56
CA PHE A 582 -2.79 -10.87 -16.35
C PHE A 582 -2.72 -10.50 -17.83
N ALA A 583 -1.75 -11.08 -18.53
CA ALA A 583 -1.53 -10.80 -19.95
C ALA A 583 -0.81 -11.95 -20.65
N PRO A 584 -0.69 -11.93 -21.98
CA PRO A 584 0.25 -12.81 -22.66
C PRO A 584 1.69 -12.65 -22.10
N PRO A 585 2.52 -13.69 -22.13
CA PRO A 585 3.85 -13.69 -21.49
C PRO A 585 4.91 -12.80 -22.18
N PHE A 586 4.53 -12.02 -23.19
CA PHE A 586 5.42 -11.16 -23.95
C PHE A 586 4.97 -9.70 -23.78
N GLY A 587 5.90 -8.82 -23.38
CA GLY A 587 5.62 -7.38 -23.29
C GLY A 587 5.43 -6.72 -24.67
N ILE A 588 5.07 -5.45 -24.65
CA ILE A 588 4.91 -4.62 -25.85
C ILE A 588 6.23 -3.91 -26.13
N LYS A 589 6.65 -3.92 -27.41
CA LYS A 589 7.91 -3.27 -27.82
C LYS A 589 7.81 -1.76 -27.68
N ARG A 590 8.84 -1.14 -27.11
CA ARG A 590 8.98 0.32 -27.01
C ARG A 590 10.25 0.77 -27.70
N VAL A 591 10.16 1.78 -28.55
CA VAL A 591 11.30 2.29 -29.34
C VAL A 591 11.40 3.80 -29.20
N PHE A 592 12.62 4.29 -29.01
CA PHE A 592 12.94 5.70 -29.02
C PHE A 592 13.44 6.10 -30.42
N LYS A 593 12.74 7.04 -31.06
CA LYS A 593 13.06 7.59 -32.37
C LYS A 593 13.73 8.95 -32.20
N SER A 594 14.94 9.07 -32.75
CA SER A 594 15.75 10.29 -32.78
C SER A 594 16.10 10.67 -34.22
N GLU A 595 16.67 11.86 -34.43
CA GLU A 595 17.20 12.28 -35.74
C GLU A 595 18.29 11.32 -36.27
N HIS A 596 18.99 10.61 -35.39
CA HIS A 596 20.06 9.66 -35.72
C HIS A 596 19.58 8.20 -35.86
N GLY A 597 18.25 7.96 -35.83
CA GLY A 597 17.66 6.63 -35.99
C GLY A 597 16.87 6.15 -34.78
N GLU A 598 16.51 4.86 -34.80
CA GLU A 598 15.68 4.19 -33.80
C GLU A 598 16.52 3.30 -32.87
N ARG A 599 16.22 3.33 -31.57
CA ARG A 599 16.78 2.40 -30.58
C ARG A 599 15.67 1.74 -29.76
N TYR A 600 15.82 0.45 -29.46
CA TYR A 600 14.90 -0.25 -28.58
C TYR A 600 15.10 0.18 -27.12
N LEU A 601 13.99 0.46 -26.44
CA LEU A 601 13.92 0.63 -25.00
C LEU A 601 13.45 -0.69 -24.35
N GLU A 602 13.44 -0.72 -23.02
CA GLU A 602 12.82 -1.85 -22.30
C GLU A 602 11.34 -1.95 -22.69
N ASP A 603 10.90 -3.20 -22.94
CA ASP A 603 9.50 -3.54 -23.22
C ASP A 603 8.60 -3.08 -22.07
N ILE A 604 7.37 -2.69 -22.41
CA ILE A 604 6.37 -2.26 -21.43
C ILE A 604 5.33 -3.36 -21.20
N SER A 605 4.70 -3.35 -20.03
CA SER A 605 3.59 -4.25 -19.71
C SER A 605 2.32 -3.87 -20.50
N PHE A 606 1.33 -4.77 -20.54
CA PHE A 606 0.05 -4.44 -21.17
C PHE A 606 -0.76 -3.43 -20.34
N SER A 607 -0.59 -3.44 -19.01
CA SER A 607 -1.18 -2.41 -18.17
C SER A 607 -0.54 -1.04 -18.42
N ASP A 608 0.80 -0.98 -18.48
CA ASP A 608 1.52 0.27 -18.76
C ASP A 608 1.13 0.87 -20.12
N LEU A 609 0.91 0.03 -21.14
CA LEU A 609 0.37 0.51 -22.43
C LEU A 609 -0.89 1.35 -22.21
N VAL A 610 -1.86 0.80 -21.49
CA VAL A 610 -3.17 1.43 -21.25
C VAL A 610 -3.05 2.67 -20.38
N GLU A 611 -2.23 2.62 -19.33
CA GLU A 611 -2.19 3.65 -18.29
C GLU A 611 -1.18 4.77 -18.55
N LYS A 612 -0.10 4.49 -19.30
CA LYS A 612 1.07 5.38 -19.34
C LYS A 612 1.62 5.62 -20.75
N PHE A 613 1.34 4.75 -21.70
CA PHE A 613 1.98 4.81 -23.04
C PHE A 613 0.96 4.96 -24.18
N GLN A 614 0.14 6.01 -24.09
CA GLN A 614 -0.76 6.46 -25.17
C GLN A 614 -0.15 7.64 -25.94
N VAL A 615 -0.58 7.89 -27.18
CA VAL A 615 -0.08 9.05 -27.97
C VAL A 615 -0.36 10.35 -27.22
N GLY A 616 0.69 11.11 -26.92
CA GLY A 616 0.64 12.31 -26.07
C GLY A 616 1.09 12.08 -24.63
N CYS A 617 1.29 10.84 -24.19
CA CYS A 617 1.86 10.58 -22.88
C CYS A 617 3.37 10.86 -22.86
N ILE A 618 3.83 11.54 -21.81
CA ILE A 618 5.22 11.81 -21.51
C ILE A 618 5.85 10.54 -20.93
N ASP A 619 6.89 10.03 -21.58
CA ASP A 619 7.73 8.95 -21.08
C ASP A 619 8.85 9.54 -20.21
N TYR A 620 8.58 9.63 -18.91
CA TYR A 620 9.54 10.11 -17.90
C TYR A 620 10.83 9.25 -17.83
N SER A 621 10.79 8.00 -18.26
CA SER A 621 11.97 7.12 -18.19
C SER A 621 13.00 7.44 -19.29
N SER A 622 12.56 8.06 -20.38
CA SER A 622 13.39 8.48 -21.51
C SER A 622 13.37 9.98 -21.78
N ASP A 623 12.77 10.79 -20.90
CA ASP A 623 12.54 12.24 -21.08
C ASP A 623 11.89 12.56 -22.46
N GLY A 624 10.95 11.71 -22.88
CA GLY A 624 10.34 11.75 -24.21
C GLY A 624 8.82 11.87 -24.18
N ILE A 625 8.21 11.85 -25.35
CA ILE A 625 6.76 11.78 -25.53
C ILE A 625 6.39 10.69 -26.53
N VAL A 626 5.32 9.96 -26.26
CA VAL A 626 4.78 8.96 -27.18
C VAL A 626 4.17 9.68 -28.38
N THR A 627 4.78 9.49 -29.55
CA THR A 627 4.36 10.14 -30.80
C THR A 627 3.50 9.24 -31.67
N ALA A 628 3.64 7.92 -31.55
CA ALA A 628 2.84 6.97 -32.32
C ALA A 628 2.68 5.62 -31.62
N ILE A 629 1.59 4.92 -31.95
CA ILE A 629 1.37 3.51 -31.62
C ILE A 629 1.15 2.75 -32.92
N GLU A 630 2.01 1.77 -33.18
CA GLU A 630 1.93 0.94 -34.38
C GLU A 630 1.07 -0.30 -34.12
N LEU A 631 0.00 -0.43 -34.90
CA LEU A 631 -0.93 -1.55 -34.80
C LEU A 631 -0.59 -2.67 -35.81
N GLY A 632 -1.08 -3.87 -35.54
CA GLY A 632 -0.98 -5.01 -36.45
C GLY A 632 -1.80 -6.23 -36.00
N GLY A 633 -1.37 -7.41 -36.42
CA GLY A 633 -2.10 -8.66 -36.21
C GLY A 633 -3.26 -8.85 -37.18
N LYS A 634 -3.95 -9.99 -37.13
CA LYS A 634 -5.05 -10.33 -38.08
C LYS A 634 -6.23 -9.35 -38.03
N SER A 635 -6.47 -8.73 -36.87
CA SER A 635 -7.54 -7.75 -36.68
C SER A 635 -7.11 -6.30 -36.93
N GLY A 636 -5.82 -6.04 -37.15
CA GLY A 636 -5.26 -4.68 -37.23
C GLY A 636 -5.35 -3.87 -35.93
N ARG A 637 -5.73 -4.50 -34.81
CA ARG A 637 -5.98 -3.82 -33.52
C ARG A 637 -4.98 -4.18 -32.42
N THR A 638 -4.04 -5.07 -32.71
CA THR A 638 -3.01 -5.47 -31.74
C THR A 638 -1.88 -4.47 -31.78
N VAL A 639 -1.58 -3.82 -30.65
CA VAL A 639 -0.40 -2.95 -30.54
C VAL A 639 0.86 -3.80 -30.70
N ARG A 640 1.67 -3.47 -31.71
CA ARG A 640 2.97 -4.10 -31.96
C ARG A 640 4.10 -3.34 -31.27
N ARG A 641 4.05 -2.01 -31.35
CA ARG A 641 5.12 -1.14 -30.89
C ARG A 641 4.61 0.24 -30.46
N VAL A 642 5.20 0.79 -29.41
CA VAL A 642 5.05 2.19 -28.99
C VAL A 642 6.29 2.97 -29.42
N VAL A 643 6.09 4.11 -30.07
CA VAL A 643 7.16 5.00 -30.55
C VAL A 643 7.21 6.24 -29.67
N VAL A 644 8.39 6.48 -29.07
CA VAL A 644 8.69 7.63 -28.22
C VAL A 644 9.70 8.53 -28.94
N SER A 645 9.53 9.83 -28.88
CA SER A 645 10.47 10.82 -29.42
C SER A 645 10.86 11.84 -28.35
N SER A 646 11.88 12.65 -28.60
CA SER A 646 12.30 13.71 -27.67
C SER A 646 11.16 14.70 -27.39
N LEU A 647 11.00 15.14 -26.14
CA LEU A 647 10.02 16.16 -25.79
C LEU A 647 10.51 17.55 -26.25
N ASN A 648 10.24 17.91 -27.50
CA ASN A 648 10.55 19.22 -28.07
C ASN A 648 9.51 19.63 -29.11
N GLU A 649 9.48 20.91 -29.49
CA GLU A 649 8.47 21.43 -30.42
C GLU A 649 8.51 20.72 -31.78
N SER A 650 9.69 20.41 -32.32
CA SER A 650 9.84 19.67 -33.58
C SER A 650 9.11 18.31 -33.56
N SER A 651 9.30 17.53 -32.50
CA SER A 651 8.65 16.22 -32.34
C SER A 651 7.15 16.36 -32.13
N LEU A 652 6.70 17.40 -31.43
CA LEU A 652 5.27 17.65 -31.21
C LEU A 652 4.57 18.12 -32.50
N TYR A 653 5.22 18.92 -33.34
CA TYR A 653 4.68 19.32 -34.64
C TYR A 653 4.65 18.18 -35.67
N SER A 654 5.32 17.05 -35.41
CA SER A 654 5.32 15.89 -36.30
C SER A 654 3.99 15.12 -36.35
N SER A 655 3.03 15.44 -35.47
CA SER A 655 1.70 14.83 -35.39
C SER A 655 0.65 15.91 -35.20
N ASP A 656 -0.45 15.86 -35.97
CA ASP A 656 -1.55 16.82 -35.85
C ASP A 656 -2.15 16.86 -34.43
N SER A 657 -2.29 15.70 -33.78
CA SER A 657 -2.82 15.61 -32.42
C SER A 657 -1.93 16.32 -31.40
N LEU A 658 -0.62 16.14 -31.50
CA LEU A 658 0.35 16.75 -30.58
C LEU A 658 0.56 18.24 -30.88
N SER A 659 0.52 18.62 -32.16
CA SER A 659 0.54 20.00 -32.62
C SER A 659 -0.63 20.79 -32.02
N TYR A 660 -1.85 20.25 -32.10
CA TYR A 660 -3.02 20.86 -31.47
C TYR A 660 -2.83 21.07 -29.95
N ALA A 661 -2.38 20.04 -29.24
CA ALA A 661 -2.16 20.12 -27.80
C ALA A 661 -1.08 21.15 -27.43
N LEU A 662 -0.02 21.26 -28.24
CA LEU A 662 1.04 22.26 -28.08
C LEU A 662 0.52 23.70 -28.29
N GLU A 663 -0.33 23.92 -29.30
CA GLU A 663 -0.93 25.24 -29.56
C GLU A 663 -1.89 25.66 -28.43
N GLU A 664 -2.72 24.74 -27.93
CA GLU A 664 -3.57 25.02 -26.77
C GLU A 664 -2.74 25.33 -25.51
N TYR A 665 -1.64 24.60 -25.30
CA TYR A 665 -0.69 24.89 -24.24
C TYR A 665 -0.11 26.30 -24.38
N LYS A 666 0.36 26.68 -25.57
CA LYS A 666 0.91 28.03 -25.84
C LYS A 666 -0.15 29.11 -25.57
N LYS A 667 -1.40 28.93 -26.04
CA LYS A 667 -2.51 29.85 -25.78
C LYS A 667 -2.80 30.02 -24.29
N ILE A 668 -2.84 28.92 -23.53
CA ILE A 668 -3.08 28.94 -22.08
C ILE A 668 -1.99 29.73 -21.36
N LYS A 669 -0.72 29.45 -21.68
CA LYS A 669 0.43 30.14 -21.08
C LYS A 669 0.41 31.64 -21.39
N ILE A 670 0.16 32.01 -22.64
CA ILE A 670 0.02 33.42 -23.05
C ILE A 670 -1.14 34.10 -22.31
N LYS A 671 -2.29 33.43 -22.16
CA LYS A 671 -3.44 33.95 -21.41
C LYS A 671 -3.14 34.18 -19.92
N TRP A 672 -2.23 33.39 -19.35
CA TRP A 672 -1.71 33.60 -18.00
C TRP A 672 -0.60 34.65 -17.91
N GLY A 673 -0.18 35.25 -19.04
CA GLY A 673 0.94 36.19 -19.09
C GLY A 673 2.31 35.51 -19.01
N GLU A 674 2.37 34.19 -19.20
CA GLU A 674 3.57 33.38 -19.03
C GLU A 674 4.19 33.02 -20.39
N LYS A 675 5.54 33.01 -20.47
CA LYS A 675 6.24 32.57 -21.68
C LYS A 675 6.12 31.04 -21.85
N PRO A 676 5.55 30.53 -22.95
CA PRO A 676 5.47 29.08 -23.18
C PRO A 676 6.87 28.47 -23.36
N ASN A 677 7.20 27.43 -22.60
CA ASN A 677 8.37 26.58 -22.84
C ASN A 677 8.10 25.17 -22.33
N ILE A 678 7.65 24.28 -23.23
CA ILE A 678 7.12 22.97 -22.84
C ILE A 678 8.14 22.08 -22.13
N PHE A 679 9.41 22.13 -22.56
CA PHE A 679 10.47 21.34 -21.94
C PHE A 679 10.83 21.89 -20.55
N LEU A 680 10.93 23.21 -20.41
CA LEU A 680 11.20 23.82 -19.10
C LEU A 680 10.04 23.59 -18.12
N ASP A 681 8.80 23.68 -18.59
CA ASP A 681 7.62 23.39 -17.78
C ASP A 681 7.53 21.91 -17.39
N TYR A 682 7.97 20.99 -18.26
CA TYR A 682 8.12 19.57 -17.93
C TYR A 682 9.13 19.38 -16.79
N ILE A 683 10.33 19.97 -16.92
CA ILE A 683 11.37 19.89 -15.89
C ILE A 683 10.91 20.51 -14.56
N LYS A 684 10.14 21.60 -14.63
CA LYS A 684 9.53 22.25 -13.46
C LYS A 684 8.32 21.48 -12.90
N GLY A 685 7.84 20.42 -13.55
CA GLY A 685 6.65 19.65 -13.13
C GLY A 685 5.33 20.40 -13.32
N LYS A 686 5.30 21.40 -14.20
CA LYS A 686 4.12 22.21 -14.54
C LYS A 686 3.28 21.65 -15.69
N ILE A 687 3.84 20.70 -16.43
CA ILE A 687 3.09 19.90 -17.40
C ILE A 687 3.31 18.42 -17.10
N ARG A 688 2.20 17.69 -17.03
CA ARG A 688 2.18 16.23 -16.97
C ARG A 688 1.12 15.69 -17.92
N SER A 689 1.25 14.44 -18.29
CA SER A 689 0.26 13.76 -19.12
C SER A 689 -0.39 12.62 -18.35
N GLU A 690 -1.69 12.42 -18.53
CA GLU A 690 -2.42 11.31 -17.95
C GLU A 690 -3.25 10.59 -19.03
N SER A 691 -3.18 9.26 -19.05
CA SER A 691 -4.10 8.42 -19.81
C SER A 691 -5.33 8.16 -18.96
N ILE A 692 -6.43 8.85 -19.27
CA ILE A 692 -7.70 8.62 -18.61
C ILE A 692 -8.26 7.30 -19.11
N CYS A 693 -8.47 6.37 -18.19
CA CYS A 693 -8.97 5.03 -18.49
C CYS A 693 -10.44 4.90 -18.08
N ASN A 694 -11.22 4.23 -18.92
CA ASN A 694 -12.51 3.70 -18.50
C ASN A 694 -12.27 2.34 -17.84
N VAL A 695 -12.64 2.23 -16.57
CA VAL A 695 -12.56 1.00 -15.78
C VAL A 695 -13.94 0.36 -15.73
N ILE A 696 -14.01 -0.91 -16.10
CA ILE A 696 -15.20 -1.75 -15.97
C ILE A 696 -14.89 -2.79 -14.89
N PRO A 697 -15.20 -2.49 -13.62
CA PRO A 697 -14.98 -3.43 -12.53
C PRO A 697 -16.11 -4.46 -12.45
N PRO A 698 -15.91 -5.55 -11.69
CA PRO A 698 -16.99 -6.46 -11.38
C PRO A 698 -18.04 -5.78 -10.50
N THR A 699 -19.31 -6.14 -10.67
CA THR A 699 -20.43 -5.45 -10.01
C THR A 699 -20.79 -6.04 -8.65
N SER A 700 -20.37 -7.29 -8.36
CA SER A 700 -20.68 -7.99 -7.11
C SER A 700 -19.58 -8.98 -6.73
N GLY A 701 -18.64 -8.52 -5.91
CA GLY A 701 -17.53 -9.30 -5.39
C GLY A 701 -16.46 -9.56 -6.46
N PHE A 702 -15.85 -10.75 -6.43
CA PHE A 702 -14.77 -11.11 -7.34
C PHE A 702 -15.26 -11.44 -8.76
N GLY A 703 -14.61 -10.86 -9.78
CA GLY A 703 -14.97 -11.09 -11.18
C GLY A 703 -14.03 -10.39 -12.16
N VAL A 704 -14.45 -10.30 -13.42
CA VAL A 704 -13.64 -9.70 -14.49
C VAL A 704 -13.49 -8.20 -14.26
N TYR A 705 -12.25 -7.74 -14.30
CA TYR A 705 -11.85 -6.34 -14.29
C TYR A 705 -11.30 -5.97 -15.68
N VAL A 706 -11.74 -4.85 -16.25
CA VAL A 706 -11.28 -4.39 -17.57
C VAL A 706 -10.89 -2.93 -17.49
N LYS A 707 -9.73 -2.60 -18.06
CA LYS A 707 -9.23 -1.23 -18.19
C LYS A 707 -8.99 -0.92 -19.66
N ILE A 708 -9.61 0.15 -20.14
CA ILE A 708 -9.52 0.59 -21.54
C ILE A 708 -9.12 2.07 -21.53
N PRO A 709 -8.08 2.48 -22.28
CA PRO A 709 -7.76 3.89 -22.38
C PRO A 709 -8.92 4.60 -23.11
N TYR A 710 -9.29 5.78 -22.62
CA TYR A 710 -10.38 6.58 -23.17
C TYR A 710 -9.83 7.82 -23.89
N LYS A 711 -8.94 8.56 -23.22
CA LYS A 711 -8.30 9.75 -23.79
C LYS A 711 -7.00 10.09 -23.06
N VAL A 712 -6.16 10.89 -23.71
CA VAL A 712 -4.96 11.46 -23.09
C VAL A 712 -5.20 12.93 -22.81
N VAL A 713 -4.79 13.38 -21.63
CA VAL A 713 -4.84 14.79 -21.26
C VAL A 713 -3.47 15.28 -20.81
N TRP A 714 -3.14 16.51 -21.16
CA TRP A 714 -2.06 17.26 -20.52
C TRP A 714 -2.64 18.16 -19.43
N ILE A 715 -2.12 18.01 -18.23
CA ILE A 715 -2.44 18.89 -17.11
C ILE A 715 -1.34 19.93 -17.05
N VAL A 716 -1.74 21.19 -17.28
CA VAL A 716 -0.86 22.35 -17.35
C VAL A 716 -1.17 23.26 -16.18
N GLU A 717 -0.11 23.74 -15.54
CA GLU A 717 -0.20 24.65 -14.42
C GLU A 717 0.62 25.93 -14.62
N GLY A 718 0.06 27.02 -14.10
CA GLY A 718 0.62 28.36 -14.15
C GLY A 718 1.49 28.70 -12.94
N GLU A 719 2.16 29.84 -13.03
CA GLU A 719 2.90 30.49 -11.94
C GLU A 719 1.97 31.26 -11.00
N GLY A 720 0.86 31.80 -11.53
CA GLY A 720 -0.17 32.47 -10.73
C GLY A 720 -1.11 31.51 -9.99
N GLY A 721 -1.86 32.04 -9.01
CA GLY A 721 -2.82 31.26 -8.23
C GLY A 721 -3.72 32.13 -7.37
N ARG A 722 -4.53 31.49 -6.52
CA ARG A 722 -5.37 32.14 -5.53
C ARG A 722 -5.02 31.63 -4.14
N LEU A 723 -5.02 32.54 -3.17
CA LEU A 723 -4.85 32.19 -1.76
C LEU A 723 -6.21 31.86 -1.16
N ILE A 724 -6.30 30.72 -0.48
CA ILE A 724 -7.50 30.28 0.23
C ILE A 724 -7.13 30.07 1.70
N ASP A 725 -7.74 30.85 2.59
CA ASP A 725 -7.54 30.70 4.03
C ASP A 725 -8.43 29.56 4.56
N THR A 726 -7.84 28.64 5.31
CA THR A 726 -8.53 27.46 5.86
C THR A 726 -8.15 27.27 7.33
N PRO A 727 -8.89 26.46 8.12
CA PRO A 727 -8.52 26.13 9.49
C PRO A 727 -7.12 25.50 9.64
N VAL A 728 -6.60 24.85 8.61
CA VAL A 728 -5.25 24.24 8.60
C VAL A 728 -4.16 25.17 8.05
N GLY A 729 -4.53 26.41 7.68
CA GLY A 729 -3.62 27.44 7.16
C GLY A 729 -3.96 27.87 5.73
N THR A 730 -3.19 28.82 5.19
CA THR A 730 -3.40 29.29 3.82
C THR A 730 -2.91 28.25 2.81
N ILE A 731 -3.77 27.91 1.84
CA ILE A 731 -3.46 27.02 0.71
C ILE A 731 -3.39 27.85 -0.57
N ILE A 732 -2.42 27.51 -1.42
CA ILE A 732 -2.19 28.19 -2.71
C ILE A 732 -2.81 27.34 -3.82
N LEU A 733 -3.98 27.76 -4.30
CA LEU A 733 -4.64 27.12 -5.43
C LEU A 733 -4.09 27.68 -6.75
N ARG A 734 -3.15 26.96 -7.37
CA ARG A 734 -2.52 27.37 -8.63
C ARG A 734 -3.51 27.40 -9.79
N ASN A 735 -3.24 28.27 -10.77
CA ASN A 735 -3.93 28.23 -12.05
C ASN A 735 -3.65 26.90 -12.76
N ARG A 736 -4.71 26.19 -13.15
CA ARG A 736 -4.61 24.87 -13.79
C ARG A 736 -5.56 24.79 -14.98
N ARG A 737 -5.11 24.12 -16.04
CA ARG A 737 -5.93 23.76 -17.20
C ARG A 737 -5.61 22.33 -17.63
N VAL A 738 -6.63 21.67 -18.16
CA VAL A 738 -6.54 20.35 -18.77
C VAL A 738 -6.69 20.54 -20.27
N ILE A 739 -5.72 20.05 -21.03
CA ILE A 739 -5.71 20.04 -22.50
C ILE A 739 -5.93 18.61 -22.93
N GLU A 740 -6.98 18.35 -23.68
CA GLU A 740 -7.17 17.03 -24.29
C GLU A 740 -6.23 16.89 -25.50
N VAL A 741 -5.50 15.79 -25.59
CA VAL A 741 -4.73 15.43 -26.78
C VAL A 741 -5.66 14.66 -27.70
N PRO A 742 -6.05 15.20 -28.86
CA PRO A 742 -7.03 14.58 -29.76
C PRO A 742 -6.36 13.45 -30.57
N SER A 743 -5.87 12.43 -29.89
CA SER A 743 -5.23 11.25 -30.45
C SER A 743 -6.11 10.01 -30.28
N MET A 744 -5.92 9.02 -31.14
CA MET A 744 -6.54 7.71 -30.93
C MET A 744 -5.82 6.99 -29.80
N VAL A 745 -6.59 6.36 -28.93
CA VAL A 745 -6.10 5.47 -27.88
C VAL A 745 -6.12 4.01 -28.35
N ALA A 746 -5.20 3.21 -27.82
CA ALA A 746 -5.04 1.82 -28.21
C ALA A 746 -4.69 0.93 -27.03
N GLY A 747 -5.17 -0.32 -27.08
CA GLY A 747 -4.92 -1.31 -26.05
C GLY A 747 -6.13 -1.56 -25.16
N ARG A 748 -6.02 -2.62 -24.36
CA ARG A 748 -7.01 -3.04 -23.39
C ARG A 748 -6.32 -4.00 -22.42
N TYR A 749 -6.48 -3.75 -21.13
CA TYR A 749 -6.03 -4.64 -20.08
C TYR A 749 -7.25 -5.34 -19.48
N ASN A 750 -7.12 -6.63 -19.19
CA ASN A 750 -8.15 -7.37 -18.47
C ASN A 750 -7.48 -8.10 -17.33
N ASP A 751 -8.12 -8.19 -16.18
CA ASP A 751 -7.71 -9.03 -15.07
C ASP A 751 -8.96 -9.49 -14.29
N TYR A 752 -8.77 -9.97 -13.06
CA TYR A 752 -9.81 -10.31 -12.12
C TYR A 752 -9.54 -9.61 -10.80
N SER A 753 -10.54 -8.93 -10.26
CA SER A 753 -10.45 -8.20 -9.00
C SER A 753 -11.81 -8.16 -8.30
N TYR A 754 -11.94 -7.39 -7.23
CA TYR A 754 -13.17 -7.20 -6.47
C TYR A 754 -13.82 -5.87 -6.83
N GLY A 755 -15.15 -5.85 -6.80
CA GLY A 755 -15.91 -4.63 -7.02
C GLY A 755 -17.35 -4.75 -6.56
N ARG A 756 -17.94 -3.60 -6.25
CA ARG A 756 -19.31 -3.46 -5.75
C ARG A 756 -19.93 -2.20 -6.33
N VAL A 757 -21.22 -2.29 -6.61
CA VAL A 757 -22.04 -1.18 -7.08
C VAL A 757 -23.09 -0.86 -6.03
N TYR A 758 -23.22 0.41 -5.69
CA TYR A 758 -24.18 0.93 -4.72
C TYR A 758 -25.02 2.01 -5.39
N GLU A 759 -26.35 1.91 -5.25
CA GLU A 759 -27.27 2.97 -5.63
C GLU A 759 -27.38 3.97 -4.47
N LEU A 760 -27.13 5.24 -4.76
CA LEU A 760 -27.20 6.34 -3.79
C LEU A 760 -28.57 7.02 -3.86
N ASP A 761 -28.96 7.69 -2.78
CA ASP A 761 -30.16 8.53 -2.78
C ASP A 761 -30.04 9.61 -3.89
N PRO A 762 -31.06 9.78 -4.76
CA PRO A 762 -31.03 10.78 -5.83
C PRO A 762 -30.80 12.22 -5.33
N ARG A 763 -31.05 12.52 -4.06
CA ARG A 763 -30.83 13.84 -3.44
C ARG A 763 -29.37 14.10 -3.08
N GLU A 764 -28.50 13.08 -3.06
CA GLU A 764 -27.09 13.24 -2.71
C GLU A 764 -26.33 14.12 -3.70
N LYS A 765 -25.52 15.07 -3.23
CA LYS A 765 -24.62 15.79 -4.15
C LYS A 765 -23.40 14.92 -4.48
N ILE A 766 -23.06 14.83 -5.77
CA ILE A 766 -21.95 13.97 -6.23
C ILE A 766 -20.62 14.47 -5.68
N GLU A 767 -20.46 15.79 -5.59
CA GLU A 767 -19.28 16.48 -5.08
C GLU A 767 -19.04 16.12 -3.61
N HIS A 768 -20.09 16.17 -2.78
CA HIS A 768 -20.02 15.76 -1.37
C HIS A 768 -19.69 14.27 -1.22
N MET A 769 -20.31 13.40 -2.03
CA MET A 769 -20.04 11.96 -1.99
C MET A 769 -18.61 11.64 -2.42
N ARG A 770 -18.08 12.38 -3.41
CA ARG A 770 -16.70 12.28 -3.85
C ARG A 770 -15.73 12.70 -2.75
N LEU A 771 -16.01 13.82 -2.08
CA LEU A 771 -15.25 14.24 -0.90
C LEU A 771 -15.29 13.19 0.21
N GLY A 772 -16.44 12.59 0.48
CA GLY A 772 -16.57 11.49 1.45
C GLY A 772 -15.71 10.28 1.10
N LEU A 773 -15.69 9.86 -0.17
CA LEU A 773 -14.87 8.74 -0.66
C LEU A 773 -13.37 9.04 -0.54
N ALA A 774 -12.93 10.20 -1.01
CA ALA A 774 -11.53 10.61 -0.91
C ALA A 774 -11.08 10.69 0.55
N THR A 775 -11.92 11.25 1.43
CA THR A 775 -11.67 11.32 2.88
C THR A 775 -11.59 9.93 3.51
N LEU A 776 -12.44 8.99 3.09
CA LEU A 776 -12.39 7.60 3.52
C LEU A 776 -11.05 6.95 3.13
N MET A 777 -10.54 7.18 1.91
CA MET A 777 -9.24 6.66 1.49
C MET A 777 -8.08 7.28 2.30
N VAL A 778 -8.14 8.58 2.58
CA VAL A 778 -7.18 9.26 3.47
C VAL A 778 -7.23 8.68 4.89
N PHE A 779 -8.43 8.42 5.42
CA PHE A 779 -8.60 7.77 6.72
C PHE A 779 -7.98 6.36 6.73
N LEU A 780 -8.28 5.53 5.73
CA LEU A 780 -7.68 4.20 5.59
C LEU A 780 -6.16 4.27 5.46
N ARG A 781 -5.64 5.30 4.80
CA ARG A 781 -4.21 5.58 4.70
C ARG A 781 -3.59 5.90 6.05
N GLU A 782 -4.12 6.85 6.80
CA GLU A 782 -3.48 7.29 8.06
C GLU A 782 -3.69 6.28 9.19
N LYS A 783 -4.90 5.75 9.33
CA LYS A 783 -5.27 4.86 10.43
C LYS A 783 -4.80 3.43 10.22
N TYR A 784 -4.98 2.91 9.01
CA TYR A 784 -4.70 1.51 8.67
C TYR A 784 -3.43 1.33 7.82
N ARG A 785 -2.73 2.42 7.45
CA ARG A 785 -1.53 2.38 6.59
C ARG A 785 -1.77 1.69 5.24
N LEU A 786 -3.00 1.68 4.76
CA LEU A 786 -3.31 1.13 3.44
C LEU A 786 -2.80 2.08 2.32
N PRO A 787 -2.42 1.56 1.15
CA PRO A 787 -2.11 2.40 -0.01
C PRO A 787 -3.34 3.23 -0.41
N LEU A 788 -3.15 4.50 -0.78
CA LEU A 788 -4.24 5.43 -1.11
C LEU A 788 -5.14 4.91 -2.25
N GLY A 789 -4.52 4.34 -3.28
CA GLY A 789 -5.21 3.81 -4.46
C GLY A 789 -5.64 2.34 -4.37
N ILE A 790 -5.64 1.72 -3.19
CA ILE A 790 -5.96 0.28 -3.09
C ILE A 790 -7.45 0.00 -3.37
N ILE A 791 -8.33 0.91 -2.96
CA ILE A 791 -9.75 0.92 -3.33
C ILE A 791 -9.98 2.16 -4.17
N SER A 792 -10.26 1.96 -5.45
CA SER A 792 -10.67 2.99 -6.38
C SER A 792 -12.19 3.12 -6.38
N TYR A 793 -12.66 4.29 -6.83
CA TYR A 793 -14.09 4.57 -6.88
C TYR A 793 -14.48 5.41 -8.09
N SER A 794 -15.76 5.33 -8.45
CA SER A 794 -16.38 6.22 -9.43
C SER A 794 -17.80 6.57 -9.02
N LEU A 795 -18.21 7.78 -9.36
CA LEU A 795 -19.55 8.30 -9.14
C LEU A 795 -20.14 8.70 -10.49
N SER A 796 -21.35 8.23 -10.77
CA SER A 796 -22.05 8.56 -12.01
C SER A 796 -23.54 8.80 -11.76
N SER A 797 -24.16 9.59 -12.63
CA SER A 797 -25.61 9.78 -12.68
C SER A 797 -26.13 9.17 -13.96
N VAL A 798 -26.99 8.15 -13.86
CA VAL A 798 -27.55 7.44 -15.01
C VAL A 798 -29.06 7.35 -14.84
N GLY A 799 -29.82 7.95 -15.75
CA GLY A 799 -31.28 7.91 -15.73
C GLY A 799 -31.92 8.51 -14.46
N GLY A 800 -31.31 9.55 -13.89
CA GLY A 800 -31.78 10.18 -12.64
C GLY A 800 -31.38 9.44 -11.36
N ARG A 801 -30.72 8.28 -11.48
CA ARG A 801 -30.16 7.53 -10.35
C ARG A 801 -28.68 7.84 -10.19
N LYS A 802 -28.22 7.87 -8.94
CA LYS A 802 -26.81 8.08 -8.60
C LYS A 802 -26.20 6.75 -8.23
N ILE A 803 -25.06 6.43 -8.84
CA ILE A 803 -24.38 5.15 -8.67
C ILE A 803 -22.97 5.41 -8.18
N LEU A 804 -22.60 4.74 -7.09
CA LEU A 804 -21.24 4.60 -6.59
C LEU A 804 -20.72 3.22 -6.96
N ILE A 805 -19.54 3.18 -7.55
CA ILE A 805 -18.82 1.92 -7.80
C ILE A 805 -17.53 1.96 -7.01
N LEU A 806 -17.28 0.91 -6.22
CA LEU A 806 -16.00 0.67 -5.53
C LEU A 806 -15.33 -0.53 -6.18
N TRP A 807 -14.03 -0.49 -6.41
CA TRP A 807 -13.25 -1.64 -6.87
C TRP A 807 -11.82 -1.59 -6.36
N GLU A 808 -11.13 -2.72 -6.46
CA GLU A 808 -9.71 -2.80 -6.12
C GLU A 808 -8.87 -2.84 -7.39
N GLU A 809 -7.87 -1.96 -7.51
CA GLU A 809 -6.93 -2.00 -8.65
C GLU A 809 -6.11 -3.29 -8.65
N GLU A 810 -5.66 -3.71 -7.47
CA GLU A 810 -5.01 -5.00 -7.26
C GLU A 810 -5.92 -5.88 -6.42
N SER A 811 -6.13 -7.13 -6.86
CA SER A 811 -7.00 -8.08 -6.19
C SER A 811 -6.50 -8.41 -4.77
N ALA A 812 -7.04 -7.71 -3.76
CA ALA A 812 -6.71 -7.86 -2.35
C ALA A 812 -7.86 -8.53 -1.55
N GLY A 813 -9.10 -8.38 -2.01
CA GLY A 813 -10.33 -8.78 -1.32
C GLY A 813 -10.59 -7.96 -0.06
N LEU A 814 -10.14 -6.71 -0.01
CA LEU A 814 -10.37 -5.77 1.09
C LEU A 814 -11.81 -5.27 1.16
N ILE A 815 -12.47 -4.98 0.03
CA ILE A 815 -13.86 -4.48 0.03
C ILE A 815 -14.78 -5.45 0.78
N GLU A 816 -14.56 -6.75 0.63
CA GLU A 816 -15.33 -7.82 1.30
C GLU A 816 -14.82 -8.14 2.71
N LYS A 817 -13.57 -7.78 3.03
CA LYS A 817 -12.89 -8.17 4.27
C LYS A 817 -12.85 -7.09 5.33
N LEU A 818 -12.88 -5.81 4.94
CA LEU A 818 -12.87 -4.70 5.86
C LEU A 818 -14.12 -4.75 6.75
N GLU A 819 -13.91 -4.61 8.06
CA GLU A 819 -14.99 -4.46 9.03
C GLU A 819 -15.55 -3.04 8.93
N TRP A 820 -16.43 -2.80 7.94
CA TRP A 820 -16.98 -1.48 7.65
C TRP A 820 -17.68 -0.82 8.84
N GLU A 821 -18.23 -1.60 9.76
CA GLU A 821 -18.82 -1.11 11.01
C GLU A 821 -17.76 -0.51 11.95
N LYS A 822 -16.60 -1.17 12.07
CA LYS A 822 -15.46 -0.63 12.82
C LYS A 822 -14.93 0.64 12.17
N VAL A 823 -14.81 0.64 10.84
CA VAL A 823 -14.42 1.83 10.06
C VAL A 823 -15.39 2.98 10.33
N TYR A 824 -16.70 2.74 10.29
CA TYR A 824 -17.73 3.74 10.57
C TYR A 824 -17.54 4.39 11.95
N ASN A 825 -17.34 3.58 12.98
CA ASN A 825 -17.20 4.02 14.37
C ASN A 825 -15.90 4.79 14.63
N GLU A 826 -14.80 4.41 13.96
CA GLU A 826 -13.50 5.05 14.15
C GLU A 826 -13.37 6.42 13.44
N ILE A 827 -14.24 6.74 12.47
CA ILE A 827 -14.20 8.03 11.76
C ILE A 827 -14.49 9.22 12.68
N ASP A 828 -15.41 9.11 13.63
CA ASP A 828 -15.75 10.26 14.51
C ASP A 828 -14.54 10.75 15.30
N GLY A 829 -13.78 9.81 15.87
CA GLY A 829 -12.56 10.08 16.64
C GLY A 829 -11.32 10.36 15.79
N TYR A 830 -11.42 10.31 14.46
CA TYR A 830 -10.29 10.59 13.57
C TYR A 830 -9.96 12.08 13.53
N VAL A 831 -8.71 12.41 13.85
CA VAL A 831 -8.13 13.74 13.68
C VAL A 831 -7.11 13.64 12.54
N PRO A 832 -7.38 14.25 11.38
CA PRO A 832 -6.48 14.21 10.23
C PRO A 832 -5.12 14.87 10.56
N SER A 833 -4.03 14.28 10.07
CA SER A 833 -2.68 14.85 10.23
C SER A 833 -2.45 16.12 9.37
N ASN A 834 -1.29 16.78 9.52
CA ASN A 834 -0.95 17.93 8.68
C ASN A 834 -0.70 17.55 7.21
N ILE A 835 -0.53 16.27 6.90
CA ILE A 835 -0.38 15.76 5.54
C ILE A 835 -1.67 15.17 4.96
N ALA A 836 -2.77 15.13 5.75
CA ALA A 836 -4.05 14.59 5.28
C ALA A 836 -4.60 15.36 4.07
N GLU A 837 -4.44 16.68 4.02
CA GLU A 837 -4.81 17.51 2.87
C GLU A 837 -4.00 17.15 1.62
N ILE A 838 -2.70 16.89 1.79
CA ILE A 838 -1.83 16.45 0.70
C ILE A 838 -2.28 15.09 0.19
N PHE A 839 -2.65 14.16 1.07
CA PHE A 839 -3.21 12.88 0.64
C PHE A 839 -4.57 13.03 -0.04
N LEU A 840 -5.42 13.95 0.42
CA LEU A 840 -6.68 14.26 -0.25
C LEU A 840 -6.45 14.79 -1.67
N LEU A 841 -5.49 15.71 -1.84
CA LEU A 841 -5.08 16.25 -3.14
C LEU A 841 -4.52 15.17 -4.07
N LEU A 842 -3.67 14.27 -3.55
CA LEU A 842 -3.10 13.17 -4.32
C LEU A 842 -4.15 12.11 -4.70
N GLN A 843 -5.13 11.87 -3.83
CA GLN A 843 -6.19 10.89 -4.06
C GLN A 843 -7.19 11.38 -5.10
N ASP A 844 -7.69 12.60 -4.94
CA ASP A 844 -8.75 13.16 -5.78
C ASP A 844 -8.73 14.70 -5.74
N GLU A 845 -8.19 15.29 -6.80
CA GLU A 845 -8.07 16.74 -6.92
C GLU A 845 -9.45 17.44 -6.91
N GLU A 846 -10.50 16.82 -7.45
CA GLU A 846 -11.86 17.40 -7.43
C GLU A 846 -12.45 17.38 -6.02
N ALA A 847 -12.21 16.30 -5.26
CA ALA A 847 -12.55 16.25 -3.84
C ALA A 847 -11.81 17.32 -3.04
N HIS A 848 -10.52 17.55 -3.32
CA HIS A 848 -9.75 18.60 -2.66
C HIS A 848 -10.31 20.00 -2.96
N ILE A 849 -10.69 20.29 -4.21
CA ILE A 849 -11.34 21.55 -4.57
C ILE A 849 -12.68 21.72 -3.82
N GLU A 850 -13.47 20.66 -3.71
CA GLU A 850 -14.73 20.71 -2.95
C GLU A 850 -14.50 20.91 -1.45
N TRP A 851 -13.48 20.28 -0.88
CA TRP A 851 -13.09 20.51 0.51
C TRP A 851 -12.68 21.98 0.76
N LEU A 852 -11.93 22.58 -0.17
CA LEU A 852 -11.61 24.00 -0.14
C LEU A 852 -12.86 24.89 -0.27
N SER A 853 -13.83 24.51 -1.12
CA SER A 853 -15.09 25.25 -1.31
C SER A 853 -15.93 25.30 -0.02
N LEU A 854 -15.83 24.25 0.81
CA LEU A 854 -16.45 24.14 2.13
C LEU A 854 -15.61 24.76 3.26
N GLY A 855 -14.56 25.52 2.91
CA GLY A 855 -13.71 26.23 3.87
C GLY A 855 -12.69 25.34 4.58
N GLY A 856 -12.32 24.20 4.01
CA GLY A 856 -11.29 23.31 4.58
C GLY A 856 -11.74 22.56 5.84
N ARG A 857 -13.03 22.26 5.94
CA ARG A 857 -13.64 21.66 7.13
C ARG A 857 -13.63 20.13 7.10
N TRP A 858 -12.73 19.55 7.89
CA TRP A 858 -12.61 18.09 8.01
C TRP A 858 -13.82 17.42 8.69
N ASP A 859 -14.52 18.11 9.58
CA ASP A 859 -15.71 17.58 10.22
C ASP A 859 -16.82 17.26 9.19
N LEU A 860 -17.08 18.16 8.24
CA LEU A 860 -18.01 17.91 7.14
C LEU A 860 -17.53 16.77 6.22
N ALA A 861 -16.24 16.74 5.91
CA ALA A 861 -15.65 15.69 5.07
C ALA A 861 -15.79 14.29 5.73
N LYS A 862 -15.62 14.21 7.06
CA LYS A 862 -15.84 13.00 7.86
C LYS A 862 -17.31 12.57 7.86
N ASP A 863 -18.25 13.51 7.97
CA ASP A 863 -19.68 13.20 7.87
C ASP A 863 -20.03 12.57 6.52
N PHE A 864 -19.48 13.09 5.42
CA PHE A 864 -19.66 12.49 4.10
C PHE A 864 -18.99 11.11 4.00
N ALA A 865 -17.81 10.91 4.59
CA ALA A 865 -17.17 9.60 4.64
C ALA A 865 -18.03 8.56 5.40
N LYS A 866 -18.58 8.93 6.56
CA LYS A 866 -19.52 8.06 7.30
C LYS A 866 -20.77 7.74 6.50
N LYS A 867 -21.27 8.70 5.74
CA LYS A 867 -22.42 8.50 4.87
C LYS A 867 -22.12 7.48 3.77
N ILE A 868 -20.95 7.54 3.16
CA ILE A 868 -20.47 6.52 2.21
C ILE A 868 -20.41 5.14 2.87
N VAL A 869 -19.80 5.03 4.05
CA VAL A 869 -19.73 3.76 4.77
C VAL A 869 -21.13 3.24 5.14
N SER A 870 -22.09 4.12 5.42
CA SER A 870 -23.49 3.73 5.64
C SER A 870 -24.09 3.06 4.40
N TYR A 871 -23.82 3.57 3.20
CA TYR A 871 -24.26 2.93 1.95
C TYR A 871 -23.60 1.55 1.73
N VAL A 872 -22.35 1.39 2.13
CA VAL A 872 -21.67 0.09 2.09
C VAL A 872 -22.36 -0.89 3.05
N LEU A 873 -22.59 -0.48 4.31
CA LEU A 873 -23.24 -1.28 5.35
C LEU A 873 -24.69 -1.65 5.03
N LEU A 874 -25.44 -0.79 4.33
CA LEU A 874 -26.82 -1.09 3.91
C LEU A 874 -26.94 -2.35 3.04
N THR A 875 -25.85 -2.77 2.39
CA THR A 875 -25.83 -3.98 1.56
C THR A 875 -25.50 -5.25 2.33
N ASP A 876 -25.05 -5.14 3.59
CA ASP A 876 -24.80 -6.28 4.46
C ASP A 876 -26.15 -6.85 4.95
N LYS A 877 -26.57 -7.94 4.31
CA LYS A 877 -27.78 -8.65 4.68
C LYS A 877 -27.45 -9.83 5.58
N ILE A 878 -28.18 -9.95 6.68
CA ILE A 878 -28.27 -11.17 7.48
C ILE A 878 -29.16 -12.15 6.71
N LYS A 879 -28.64 -13.36 6.50
CA LYS A 879 -29.40 -14.50 6.01
C LYS A 879 -30.08 -15.19 7.19
N LEU A 880 -31.40 -15.26 7.16
CA LEU A 880 -32.22 -16.02 8.11
C LEU A 880 -32.93 -17.16 7.39
N LEU A 881 -33.06 -18.29 8.07
CA LEU A 881 -33.84 -19.42 7.57
C LEU A 881 -35.23 -19.35 8.20
N VAL A 882 -36.26 -19.12 7.38
CA VAL A 882 -37.66 -19.12 7.81
C VAL A 882 -38.32 -20.36 7.22
N LYS A 883 -38.56 -21.39 8.06
CA LYS A 883 -38.88 -22.75 7.60
C LYS A 883 -37.78 -23.28 6.66
N ASP A 884 -38.08 -23.49 5.37
CA ASP A 884 -37.14 -23.95 4.34
C ASP A 884 -36.70 -22.83 3.36
N ARG A 885 -36.97 -21.57 3.70
CA ARG A 885 -36.71 -20.42 2.81
C ARG A 885 -35.64 -19.50 3.40
N GLU A 886 -34.78 -19.01 2.52
CA GLU A 886 -33.75 -18.03 2.87
C GLU A 886 -34.30 -16.62 2.74
N VAL A 887 -34.43 -15.91 3.87
CA VAL A 887 -34.84 -14.51 3.91
C VAL A 887 -33.62 -13.66 4.23
N TYR A 888 -33.37 -12.64 3.41
CA TYR A 888 -32.27 -11.70 3.60
C TYR A 888 -32.81 -10.38 4.17
N ILE A 889 -32.36 -10.00 5.35
CA ILE A 889 -32.73 -8.73 6.01
C ILE A 889 -31.48 -7.87 6.22
N PRO A 890 -31.57 -6.53 6.26
CA PRO A 890 -30.41 -5.71 6.58
C PRO A 890 -29.90 -6.00 8.00
N LYS A 891 -28.58 -5.94 8.21
CA LYS A 891 -27.99 -6.03 9.55
C LYS A 891 -28.48 -4.85 10.41
N PRO A 892 -28.93 -5.07 11.66
CA PRO A 892 -29.29 -3.97 12.57
C PRO A 892 -28.17 -2.96 12.70
N GLY A 893 -28.52 -1.67 12.71
CA GLY A 893 -27.57 -0.58 12.92
C GLY A 893 -28.25 0.78 12.91
N ARG A 894 -27.61 1.79 13.52
CA ARG A 894 -28.18 3.14 13.63
C ARG A 894 -28.42 3.81 12.27
N HIS A 895 -27.67 3.38 11.25
CA HIS A 895 -27.80 3.84 9.86
C HIS A 895 -29.18 3.56 9.24
N LEU A 896 -29.93 2.58 9.74
CA LEU A 896 -31.29 2.26 9.27
C LEU A 896 -32.35 3.24 9.79
N LYS A 897 -31.99 4.11 10.75
CA LYS A 897 -32.91 5.08 11.38
C LYS A 897 -34.19 4.43 11.91
N LYS A 898 -34.03 3.26 12.53
CA LYS A 898 -35.08 2.51 13.21
C LYS A 898 -34.68 2.29 14.66
N LEU A 899 -35.65 2.38 15.56
CA LEU A 899 -35.49 1.96 16.95
C LEU A 899 -36.65 1.03 17.32
N SER A 900 -36.35 -0.14 17.85
CA SER A 900 -37.36 -1.07 18.36
C SER A 900 -37.63 -0.79 19.84
N LEU A 901 -38.88 -0.75 20.25
CA LEU A 901 -39.30 -0.40 21.61
C LEU A 901 -40.32 -1.43 22.13
N ASP A 902 -40.17 -1.85 23.39
CA ASP A 902 -41.08 -2.78 24.04
C ASP A 902 -41.11 -2.56 25.57
N THR A 903 -42.08 -3.19 26.23
CA THR A 903 -42.30 -3.13 27.67
C THR A 903 -42.45 -4.52 28.30
N ILE A 904 -42.08 -4.62 29.58
CA ILE A 904 -42.46 -5.77 30.41
C ILE A 904 -43.01 -5.29 31.75
N ILE A 905 -44.19 -5.78 32.11
CA ILE A 905 -44.92 -5.39 33.32
C ILE A 905 -45.05 -6.57 34.27
N LEU A 906 -44.67 -6.36 35.52
CA LEU A 906 -44.55 -7.37 36.56
C LEU A 906 -45.31 -6.93 37.81
N PRO A 907 -46.61 -7.26 37.92
CA PRO A 907 -47.38 -6.95 39.12
C PRO A 907 -46.90 -7.80 40.30
N LEU A 908 -46.44 -7.20 41.39
CA LEU A 908 -45.95 -7.90 42.58
C LEU A 908 -47.07 -8.29 43.55
N THR A 909 -48.23 -7.65 43.46
CA THR A 909 -49.43 -7.96 44.25
C THR A 909 -50.58 -8.39 43.35
N GLU A 910 -51.53 -9.16 43.90
CA GLU A 910 -52.73 -9.60 43.18
C GLU A 910 -53.61 -8.40 42.79
N ASP A 911 -53.75 -7.41 43.69
CA ASP A 911 -54.52 -6.18 43.49
C ASP A 911 -53.80 -5.12 42.63
N LYS A 912 -52.59 -5.41 42.14
CA LYS A 912 -51.73 -4.48 41.37
C LYS A 912 -51.38 -3.18 42.10
N ASP A 913 -51.43 -3.17 43.42
CA ASP A 913 -50.94 -2.06 44.26
C ASP A 913 -49.46 -1.76 44.05
N VAL A 914 -48.64 -2.79 43.77
CA VAL A 914 -47.22 -2.64 43.44
C VAL A 914 -46.95 -3.29 42.09
N VAL A 915 -46.54 -2.50 41.11
CA VAL A 915 -46.19 -2.95 39.76
C VAL A 915 -44.80 -2.46 39.41
N ILE A 916 -43.94 -3.36 38.97
CA ILE A 916 -42.65 -3.02 38.35
C ILE A 916 -42.82 -3.10 36.84
N GLY A 917 -42.43 -2.03 36.14
CA GLY A 917 -42.34 -2.00 34.69
C GLY A 917 -40.94 -1.70 34.22
N TYR A 918 -40.54 -2.31 33.11
CA TYR A 918 -39.34 -1.93 32.38
C TYR A 918 -39.75 -1.48 30.99
N VAL A 919 -39.26 -0.32 30.57
CA VAL A 919 -39.38 0.17 29.19
C VAL A 919 -37.99 0.14 28.58
N GLY A 920 -37.88 -0.46 27.40
CA GLY A 920 -36.60 -0.62 26.73
C GLY A 920 -36.70 -0.32 25.25
N PHE A 921 -35.63 0.22 24.69
CA PHE A 921 -35.50 0.36 23.25
C PHE A 921 -34.10 0.02 22.77
N TYR A 922 -34.01 -0.34 21.50
CA TYR A 922 -32.78 -0.69 20.81
C TYR A 922 -32.73 0.01 19.46
N ASP A 923 -31.68 0.77 19.20
CA ASP A 923 -31.54 1.62 18.01
C ASP A 923 -30.78 0.95 16.85
N GLY A 924 -30.56 -0.36 16.95
CA GLY A 924 -29.74 -1.13 16.02
C GLY A 924 -28.31 -1.36 16.51
N GLU A 925 -27.83 -0.65 17.54
CA GLU A 925 -26.49 -0.85 18.12
C GLU A 925 -26.53 -0.91 19.65
N VAL A 926 -27.22 0.05 20.27
CA VAL A 926 -27.25 0.23 21.72
C VAL A 926 -28.64 -0.12 22.27
N PHE A 927 -28.67 -0.93 23.31
CA PHE A 927 -29.87 -1.19 24.10
C PHE A 927 -29.91 -0.24 25.30
N TYR A 928 -31.03 0.46 25.45
CA TYR A 928 -31.34 1.29 26.60
C TYR A 928 -32.58 0.75 27.31
N SER A 929 -32.59 0.78 28.64
CA SER A 929 -33.77 0.42 29.44
C SER A 929 -33.86 1.21 30.73
N GLN A 930 -35.09 1.54 31.11
CA GLN A 930 -35.41 2.25 32.35
C GLN A 930 -36.45 1.48 33.15
N LYS A 931 -36.24 1.41 34.48
CA LYS A 931 -37.18 0.82 35.44
C LYS A 931 -38.14 1.88 35.94
N PHE A 932 -39.42 1.51 36.02
CA PHE A 932 -40.48 2.28 36.65
C PHE A 932 -41.20 1.42 37.68
N VAL A 933 -41.59 2.00 38.80
CA VAL A 933 -42.35 1.33 39.84
C VAL A 933 -43.59 2.15 40.17
N LYS A 934 -44.75 1.52 40.09
CA LYS A 934 -46.03 2.09 40.49
C LYS A 934 -46.44 1.47 41.83
N GLU A 935 -46.51 2.30 42.87
CA GLU A 935 -46.93 1.93 44.22
C GLU A 935 -48.14 2.74 44.64
N TYR A 936 -49.28 2.10 44.89
CA TYR A 936 -50.52 2.77 45.32
C TYR A 936 -50.89 3.99 44.45
N GLY A 937 -50.69 3.87 43.13
CA GLY A 937 -50.93 4.94 42.16
C GLY A 937 -49.79 5.95 41.98
N ARG A 938 -48.78 5.97 42.85
CA ARG A 938 -47.59 6.82 42.70
C ARG A 938 -46.54 6.13 41.82
N VAL A 939 -46.06 6.84 40.80
CA VAL A 939 -45.01 6.36 39.90
C VAL A 939 -43.65 6.86 40.36
N SER A 940 -42.65 5.99 40.38
CA SER A 940 -41.25 6.30 40.65
C SER A 940 -40.34 5.74 39.55
N GLY A 941 -39.24 6.44 39.25
CA GLY A 941 -38.33 6.16 38.14
C GLY A 941 -37.91 7.45 37.43
N ASP A 942 -36.74 7.44 36.79
CA ASP A 942 -36.19 8.60 36.08
C ASP A 942 -36.86 8.78 34.71
N GLN A 943 -37.98 9.50 34.69
CA GLN A 943 -38.71 9.81 33.46
C GLN A 943 -37.96 10.81 32.57
N GLU A 944 -37.20 11.72 33.16
CA GLU A 944 -36.49 12.79 32.44
C GLU A 944 -35.36 12.23 31.59
N SER A 945 -34.55 11.33 32.16
CA SER A 945 -33.48 10.64 31.44
C SER A 945 -34.02 9.77 30.31
N PHE A 946 -35.06 8.97 30.56
CA PHE A 946 -35.69 8.14 29.52
C PHE A 946 -36.26 9.02 28.39
N GLN A 947 -36.93 10.11 28.72
CA GLN A 947 -37.48 11.05 27.74
C GLN A 947 -36.38 11.70 26.90
N LYS A 948 -35.26 12.12 27.52
CA LYS A 948 -34.14 12.75 26.83
C LYS A 948 -33.53 11.83 25.79
N GLU A 949 -33.21 10.59 26.17
CA GLU A 949 -32.60 9.59 25.28
C GLU A 949 -33.51 9.25 24.10
N LEU A 950 -34.81 9.04 24.37
CA LEU A 950 -35.79 8.75 23.30
C LEU A 950 -35.96 9.94 22.33
N MET A 951 -36.03 11.17 22.85
CA MET A 951 -36.19 12.36 22.03
C MET A 951 -34.96 12.67 21.18
N GLU A 952 -33.76 12.38 21.67
CA GLU A 952 -32.52 12.53 20.89
C GLU A 952 -32.56 11.70 19.60
N LEU A 953 -32.96 10.43 19.70
CA LEU A 953 -33.11 9.55 18.53
C LEU A 953 -34.24 10.01 17.59
N ILE A 954 -35.39 10.42 18.13
CA ILE A 954 -36.50 10.94 17.32
C ILE A 954 -36.07 12.19 16.54
N ASN A 955 -35.32 13.09 17.16
CA ASN A 955 -34.77 14.30 16.51
C ASN A 955 -33.75 13.95 15.41
N GLN A 956 -33.01 12.86 15.57
CA GLN A 956 -32.13 12.29 14.53
C GLN A 956 -32.89 11.52 13.43
N SER A 957 -34.22 11.68 13.36
CA SER A 957 -35.12 11.08 12.37
C SER A 957 -35.27 9.57 12.45
N PHE A 958 -35.17 8.98 13.65
CA PHE A 958 -35.49 7.57 13.85
C PHE A 958 -37.01 7.33 13.87
N ASP A 959 -37.46 6.25 13.24
CA ASP A 959 -38.81 5.72 13.40
C ASP A 959 -38.84 4.65 14.49
N ILE A 960 -39.98 4.51 15.17
CA ILE A 960 -40.18 3.52 16.23
C ILE A 960 -40.80 2.26 15.63
N ILE A 961 -40.27 1.10 15.99
CA ILE A 961 -40.80 -0.22 15.68
C ILE A 961 -41.30 -0.81 16.99
N VAL A 962 -42.53 -1.31 16.99
CA VAL A 962 -43.10 -2.03 18.14
C VAL A 962 -43.72 -3.33 17.64
N TYR A 963 -43.88 -4.30 18.54
CA TYR A 963 -44.58 -5.53 18.16
C TYR A 963 -46.08 -5.30 18.07
N ASP A 964 -46.69 -4.73 19.11
CA ASP A 964 -48.13 -4.50 19.22
C ASP A 964 -48.36 -3.10 19.82
N ILE A 965 -48.87 -2.17 18.99
CA ILE A 965 -49.05 -0.77 19.39
C ILE A 965 -50.03 -0.64 20.56
N GLU A 966 -51.15 -1.36 20.53
CA GLU A 966 -52.20 -1.19 21.55
C GLU A 966 -51.73 -1.74 22.89
N ARG A 967 -51.09 -2.93 22.89
CA ARG A 967 -50.46 -3.48 24.09
C ARG A 967 -49.46 -2.50 24.70
N LEU A 968 -48.56 -1.94 23.90
CA LEU A 968 -47.55 -1.01 24.41
C LEU A 968 -48.18 0.24 25.03
N ARG A 969 -49.23 0.79 24.40
CA ARG A 969 -49.95 1.96 24.92
C ARG A 969 -50.64 1.65 26.25
N GLU A 970 -51.30 0.51 26.34
CA GLU A 970 -51.92 0.02 27.58
C GLU A 970 -50.87 -0.20 28.68
N ASP A 971 -49.74 -0.80 28.33
CA ASP A 971 -48.62 -1.05 29.24
C ASP A 971 -48.09 0.28 29.81
N LEU A 972 -47.76 1.25 28.96
CA LEU A 972 -47.29 2.58 29.37
C LEU A 972 -48.33 3.32 30.24
N HIS A 973 -49.61 3.25 29.88
CA HIS A 973 -50.69 3.85 30.66
C HIS A 973 -50.84 3.18 32.03
N SER A 974 -50.76 1.85 32.10
CA SER A 974 -50.90 1.08 33.33
C SER A 974 -49.76 1.38 34.33
N LEU A 975 -48.55 1.66 33.83
CA LEU A 975 -47.39 2.12 34.61
C LEU A 975 -47.46 3.60 35.02
N GLY A 976 -48.46 4.35 34.54
CA GLY A 976 -48.63 5.77 34.80
C GLY A 976 -47.69 6.68 33.99
N LEU A 977 -47.17 6.20 32.86
CA LEU A 977 -46.35 6.96 31.91
C LEU A 977 -47.21 7.64 30.83
N THR A 978 -48.23 8.39 31.25
CA THR A 978 -49.27 8.96 30.36
C THR A 978 -48.69 9.90 29.30
N PHE A 979 -47.66 10.69 29.63
CA PHE A 979 -46.96 11.54 28.66
C PHE A 979 -46.33 10.74 27.52
N HIS A 980 -45.64 9.64 27.84
CA HIS A 980 -45.00 8.78 26.84
C HIS A 980 -46.04 8.06 25.97
N ALA A 981 -47.15 7.61 26.56
CA ALA A 981 -48.26 7.05 25.80
C ALA A 981 -48.88 8.07 24.82
N ALA A 982 -48.99 9.34 25.23
CA ALA A 982 -49.45 10.43 24.36
C ALA A 982 -48.44 10.75 23.23
N LEU A 983 -47.13 10.77 23.54
CA LEU A 983 -46.06 10.95 22.55
C LEU A 983 -46.10 9.86 21.47
N ILE A 984 -46.19 8.60 21.86
CA ILE A 984 -46.32 7.47 20.93
C ILE A 984 -47.59 7.63 20.08
N SER A 985 -48.72 8.05 20.68
CA SER A 985 -49.96 8.32 19.95
C SER A 985 -49.82 9.42 18.90
N GLY A 986 -49.08 10.49 19.21
CA GLY A 986 -48.75 11.54 18.24
C GLY A 986 -47.86 11.03 17.10
N LEU A 987 -46.83 10.23 17.41
CA LEU A 987 -45.95 9.64 16.41
C LEU A 987 -46.67 8.64 15.50
N ILE A 988 -47.68 7.92 16.01
CA ILE A 988 -48.54 7.06 15.21
C ILE A 988 -49.30 7.88 14.16
N GLN A 989 -49.88 9.02 14.55
CA GLN A 989 -50.57 9.92 13.61
C GLN A 989 -49.61 10.46 12.54
N MET A 990 -48.34 10.68 12.90
CA MET A 990 -47.27 11.08 11.97
C MET A 990 -46.71 9.93 11.11
N LYS A 991 -47.24 8.71 11.23
CA LYS A 991 -46.74 7.49 10.58
C LYS A 991 -45.27 7.18 10.89
N LYS A 992 -44.80 7.55 12.08
CA LYS A 992 -43.43 7.30 12.59
C LYS A 992 -43.34 6.07 13.51
N VAL A 993 -44.45 5.38 13.76
CA VAL A 993 -44.48 4.14 14.54
C VAL A 993 -44.96 2.99 13.66
N HIS A 994 -44.23 1.88 13.65
CA HIS A 994 -44.48 0.71 12.82
C HIS A 994 -44.91 -0.47 13.70
N ASP A 995 -46.07 -1.05 13.41
CA ASP A 995 -46.60 -2.23 14.08
C ASP A 995 -46.15 -3.50 13.36
N THR A 996 -45.33 -4.30 14.04
CA THR A 996 -44.74 -5.51 13.45
C THR A 996 -45.73 -6.68 13.42
N LYS A 997 -46.66 -6.76 14.38
CA LYS A 997 -47.70 -7.80 14.45
C LYS A 997 -48.64 -7.69 13.27
N VAL A 998 -49.09 -6.48 12.92
CA VAL A 998 -49.89 -6.23 11.70
C VAL A 998 -49.15 -6.71 10.45
N GLY A 999 -47.84 -6.43 10.36
CA GLY A 999 -47.00 -6.91 9.26
C GLY A 999 -46.99 -8.43 9.11
N PHE A 1000 -46.92 -9.18 10.21
CA PHE A 1000 -47.00 -10.64 10.18
C PHE A 1000 -48.41 -11.18 9.95
N THR A 1001 -49.45 -10.52 10.48
CA THR A 1001 -50.85 -10.89 10.19
C THR A 1001 -51.14 -10.76 8.69
N ASP A 1002 -50.66 -9.71 8.03
CA ASP A 1002 -50.79 -9.54 6.58
C ASP A 1002 -50.07 -10.65 5.80
N VAL A 1003 -48.90 -11.07 6.28
CA VAL A 1003 -48.06 -12.09 5.63
C VAL A 1003 -48.60 -13.50 5.86
N LEU A 1004 -48.97 -13.86 7.09
CA LEU A 1004 -49.35 -15.22 7.48
C LEU A 1004 -50.85 -15.50 7.35
N GLY A 1005 -51.69 -14.47 7.29
CA GLY A 1005 -53.16 -14.62 7.27
C GLY A 1005 -53.77 -15.00 8.62
N GLU A 1006 -52.95 -15.07 9.67
CA GLU A 1006 -53.36 -15.39 11.04
C GLU A 1006 -53.41 -14.12 11.90
N LYS A 1007 -54.55 -13.91 12.58
CA LYS A 1007 -54.79 -12.70 13.39
C LYS A 1007 -54.12 -12.72 14.76
N ASN A 1008 -53.68 -13.89 15.24
CA ASN A 1008 -53.24 -14.09 16.63
C ASN A 1008 -51.85 -14.73 16.71
N VAL A 1009 -50.87 -14.19 15.97
CA VAL A 1009 -49.47 -14.62 16.12
C VAL A 1009 -48.88 -13.90 17.34
N THR A 1010 -48.22 -14.65 18.22
CA THR A 1010 -47.55 -14.10 19.40
C THR A 1010 -46.04 -13.92 19.18
N LEU A 1011 -45.42 -13.06 20.00
CA LEU A 1011 -43.99 -12.75 19.89
C LEU A 1011 -43.11 -13.98 20.19
N GLU A 1012 -43.47 -14.79 21.20
CA GLU A 1012 -42.74 -16.01 21.58
C GLU A 1012 -42.81 -17.08 20.48
N GLU A 1013 -43.97 -17.27 19.85
CA GLU A 1013 -44.11 -18.21 18.72
C GLU A 1013 -43.20 -17.81 17.56
N LEU A 1014 -43.06 -16.51 17.28
CA LEU A 1014 -42.15 -16.02 16.25
C LEU A 1014 -40.69 -16.21 16.62
N PHE A 1015 -40.31 -16.00 17.88
CA PHE A 1015 -38.93 -16.26 18.33
C PHE A 1015 -38.57 -17.73 18.15
N GLN A 1016 -39.47 -18.64 18.53
CA GLN A 1016 -39.26 -20.08 18.34
C GLN A 1016 -39.24 -20.48 16.87
N ALA A 1017 -40.21 -20.01 16.07
CA ALA A 1017 -40.33 -20.37 14.65
C ALA A 1017 -39.14 -19.90 13.81
N LEU A 1018 -38.51 -18.78 14.20
CA LEU A 1018 -37.34 -18.22 13.53
C LEU A 1018 -36.01 -18.58 14.19
N ASN A 1019 -36.04 -19.41 15.23
CA ASN A 1019 -34.87 -19.80 16.02
C ASN A 1019 -34.07 -18.58 16.54
N LEU A 1020 -34.78 -17.51 16.90
CA LEU A 1020 -34.20 -16.30 17.50
C LEU A 1020 -33.92 -16.60 18.97
N ARG A 1021 -32.66 -16.43 19.38
CA ARG A 1021 -32.23 -16.75 20.74
C ARG A 1021 -32.77 -15.72 21.74
N THR A 1022 -33.26 -16.21 22.87
CA THR A 1022 -33.56 -15.44 24.08
C THR A 1022 -32.86 -16.09 25.28
N ARG A 1023 -32.33 -15.29 26.20
CA ARG A 1023 -31.67 -15.79 27.43
C ARG A 1023 -32.64 -16.37 28.43
N TYR A 1024 -33.84 -15.78 28.52
CA TYR A 1024 -34.96 -16.26 29.32
C TYR A 1024 -36.23 -16.23 28.47
N SER A 1025 -37.17 -17.11 28.76
CA SER A 1025 -38.52 -17.08 28.20
C SER A 1025 -39.49 -16.33 29.13
N LEU A 1026 -40.68 -15.95 28.64
CA LEU A 1026 -41.75 -15.45 29.51
C LEU A 1026 -42.13 -16.45 30.63
N ALA A 1027 -41.99 -17.76 30.38
CA ALA A 1027 -42.23 -18.78 31.40
C ALA A 1027 -41.21 -18.70 32.55
N ASP A 1028 -39.94 -18.45 32.24
CA ASP A 1028 -38.88 -18.27 33.24
C ASP A 1028 -39.10 -17.02 34.10
N ILE A 1029 -39.56 -15.94 33.47
CA ILE A 1029 -39.89 -14.69 34.16
C ILE A 1029 -41.12 -14.89 35.04
N ASN A 1030 -42.17 -15.54 34.52
CA ASN A 1030 -43.37 -15.81 35.29
C ASN A 1030 -43.09 -16.72 36.49
N SER A 1031 -42.25 -17.75 36.33
CA SER A 1031 -41.80 -18.60 37.43
C SER A 1031 -41.07 -17.80 38.52
N GLU A 1032 -40.16 -16.91 38.12
CA GLU A 1032 -39.48 -16.01 39.07
C GLU A 1032 -40.44 -15.02 39.73
N LEU A 1033 -41.41 -14.49 38.99
CA LEU A 1033 -42.44 -13.59 39.51
C LEU A 1033 -43.28 -14.29 40.57
N MET A 1034 -43.70 -15.54 40.34
CA MET A 1034 -44.46 -16.33 41.33
C MET A 1034 -43.63 -16.61 42.58
N ASN A 1035 -42.35 -16.96 42.43
CA ASN A 1035 -41.43 -17.13 43.55
C ASN A 1035 -41.26 -15.83 44.35
N THR A 1036 -41.17 -14.69 43.65
CA THR A 1036 -41.05 -13.37 44.26
C THR A 1036 -42.33 -13.00 45.01
N ARG A 1037 -43.51 -13.21 44.41
CA ARG A 1037 -44.83 -13.02 45.03
C ARG A 1037 -45.00 -13.86 46.29
N ALA A 1038 -44.61 -15.14 46.23
CA ALA A 1038 -44.68 -16.04 47.39
C ALA A 1038 -43.83 -15.54 48.57
N ARG A 1039 -42.65 -14.98 48.29
CA ARG A 1039 -41.77 -14.37 49.30
C ARG A 1039 -42.34 -13.07 49.89
N ILE A 1040 -43.06 -12.29 49.07
CA ILE A 1040 -43.66 -11.02 49.49
C ILE A 1040 -44.97 -11.24 50.27
N ARG A 1041 -45.75 -12.29 49.96
CA ARG A 1041 -47.12 -12.52 50.49
C ARG A 1041 -47.23 -12.42 52.02
N ASN A 1042 -46.22 -12.88 52.75
CA ASN A 1042 -46.20 -12.88 54.22
C ASN A 1042 -45.28 -11.80 54.82
N GLN A 1043 -44.85 -10.81 54.04
CA GLN A 1043 -43.97 -9.73 54.45
C GLN A 1043 -44.70 -8.37 54.37
N PRO A 1044 -44.30 -7.38 55.19
CA PRO A 1044 -44.78 -6.01 55.00
C PRO A 1044 -44.46 -5.51 53.58
N LEU A 1045 -45.47 -5.00 52.87
CA LEU A 1045 -45.37 -4.60 51.46
C LEU A 1045 -44.18 -3.66 51.18
N HIS A 1046 -43.83 -2.76 52.09
CA HIS A 1046 -42.68 -1.86 51.94
C HIS A 1046 -41.33 -2.57 51.74
N ARG A 1047 -41.20 -3.88 51.97
CA ARG A 1047 -39.95 -4.65 51.81
C ARG A 1047 -39.81 -5.37 50.47
N TRP A 1048 -40.73 -5.20 49.53
CA TRP A 1048 -40.75 -5.94 48.27
C TRP A 1048 -39.41 -5.84 47.51
N TYR A 1049 -38.72 -4.70 47.57
CA TYR A 1049 -37.49 -4.42 46.81
C TYR A 1049 -36.31 -5.33 47.18
N TYR A 1050 -36.30 -5.91 48.39
CA TYR A 1050 -35.28 -6.89 48.78
C TYR A 1050 -35.42 -8.23 48.03
N PHE A 1051 -36.61 -8.54 47.53
CA PHE A 1051 -36.94 -9.83 46.94
C PHE A 1051 -36.93 -9.83 45.40
N THR A 1052 -36.76 -8.67 44.75
CA THR A 1052 -36.90 -8.53 43.28
C THR A 1052 -35.60 -8.58 42.50
N LYS A 1053 -34.43 -8.75 43.14
CA LYS A 1053 -33.11 -8.67 42.46
C LYS A 1053 -32.97 -9.63 41.28
N PHE A 1054 -33.39 -10.88 41.43
CA PHE A 1054 -33.30 -11.89 40.36
C PHE A 1054 -34.36 -11.68 39.28
N LEU A 1055 -35.57 -11.29 39.68
CA LEU A 1055 -36.66 -10.92 38.79
C LEU A 1055 -36.26 -9.74 37.88
N GLU A 1056 -35.63 -8.71 38.45
CA GLU A 1056 -35.13 -7.54 37.74
C GLU A 1056 -34.08 -7.91 36.69
N LYS A 1057 -33.11 -8.76 37.05
CA LYS A 1057 -32.09 -9.24 36.12
C LYS A 1057 -32.72 -9.98 34.94
N LYS A 1058 -33.61 -10.96 35.22
CA LYS A 1058 -34.27 -11.76 34.18
C LYS A 1058 -35.14 -10.90 33.26
N ALA A 1059 -35.91 -9.96 33.83
CA ALA A 1059 -36.78 -9.07 33.08
C ALA A 1059 -36.00 -8.15 32.14
N LYS A 1060 -34.87 -7.58 32.59
CA LYS A 1060 -34.03 -6.70 31.76
C LYS A 1060 -33.34 -7.46 30.63
N GLU A 1061 -32.80 -8.65 30.91
CA GLU A 1061 -32.15 -9.50 29.89
C GLU A 1061 -33.17 -10.00 28.85
N TYR A 1062 -34.38 -10.36 29.28
CA TYR A 1062 -35.48 -10.68 28.36
C TYR A 1062 -35.85 -9.48 27.48
N LEU A 1063 -36.07 -8.32 28.10
CA LEU A 1063 -36.48 -7.13 27.38
C LEU A 1063 -35.44 -6.71 26.33
N GLU A 1064 -34.15 -6.83 26.64
CA GLU A 1064 -33.06 -6.61 25.70
C GLU A 1064 -33.17 -7.53 24.48
N ASP A 1065 -33.35 -8.82 24.71
CA ASP A 1065 -33.47 -9.82 23.63
C ASP A 1065 -34.76 -9.58 22.82
N ALA A 1066 -35.86 -9.21 23.50
CA ALA A 1066 -37.14 -8.93 22.88
C ALA A 1066 -37.06 -7.74 21.91
N VAL A 1067 -36.52 -6.59 22.32
CA VAL A 1067 -36.42 -5.42 21.42
C VAL A 1067 -35.47 -5.70 20.26
N LYS A 1068 -34.35 -6.39 20.49
CA LYS A 1068 -33.42 -6.80 19.41
C LYS A 1068 -34.11 -7.71 18.40
N ASN A 1069 -34.91 -8.66 18.87
CA ASN A 1069 -35.64 -9.58 18.00
C ASN A 1069 -36.82 -8.88 17.30
N ILE A 1070 -37.52 -7.93 17.93
CA ILE A 1070 -38.57 -7.12 17.29
C ILE A 1070 -37.98 -6.32 16.12
N TYR A 1071 -36.78 -5.77 16.28
CA TYR A 1071 -36.06 -5.08 15.20
C TYR A 1071 -35.86 -6.00 13.99
N ILE A 1072 -35.39 -7.23 14.23
CA ILE A 1072 -35.19 -8.26 13.20
C ILE A 1072 -36.52 -8.63 12.54
N LEU A 1073 -37.55 -8.89 13.35
CA LEU A 1073 -38.88 -9.30 12.91
C LEU A 1073 -39.53 -8.28 11.97
N PHE A 1074 -39.36 -6.98 12.24
CA PHE A 1074 -39.87 -5.92 11.36
C PHE A 1074 -39.33 -6.06 9.92
N TYR A 1075 -38.04 -6.32 9.77
CA TYR A 1075 -37.44 -6.51 8.46
C TYR A 1075 -37.80 -7.85 7.82
N VAL A 1076 -37.99 -8.90 8.62
CA VAL A 1076 -38.50 -10.19 8.13
C VAL A 1076 -39.91 -10.02 7.56
N ALA A 1077 -40.83 -9.38 8.28
CA ALA A 1077 -42.19 -9.09 7.82
C ALA A 1077 -42.17 -8.25 6.53
N LYS A 1078 -41.34 -7.21 6.47
CA LYS A 1078 -41.21 -6.35 5.29
C LYS A 1078 -40.69 -7.11 4.08
N SER A 1079 -39.72 -8.00 4.27
CA SER A 1079 -39.14 -8.84 3.22
C SER A 1079 -40.18 -9.81 2.65
N LEU A 1080 -40.91 -10.51 3.54
CA LEU A 1080 -41.97 -11.44 3.15
C LEU A 1080 -43.17 -10.75 2.48
N LYS A 1081 -43.49 -9.51 2.86
CA LYS A 1081 -44.57 -8.72 2.25
C LYS A 1081 -44.22 -8.27 0.83
N GLY A 1082 -42.97 -7.87 0.58
CA GLY A 1082 -42.49 -7.48 -0.76
C GLY A 1082 -42.58 -8.63 -1.79
N GLU A 1083 -42.35 -9.88 -1.37
CA GLU A 1083 -42.49 -11.05 -2.25
C GLU A 1083 -43.95 -11.45 -2.53
N LYS A 1084 -44.90 -11.02 -1.69
CA LYS A 1084 -46.34 -11.25 -1.91
C LYS A 1084 -46.88 -10.37 -3.05
N ASP A 1085 -46.35 -9.17 -3.22
CA ASP A 1085 -46.72 -8.27 -4.33
C ASP A 1085 -46.16 -8.75 -5.68
N ASP A 1086 -44.97 -9.36 -5.70
CA ASP A 1086 -44.39 -9.95 -6.92
C ASP A 1086 -45.04 -11.29 -7.34
N ASN A 1087 -45.63 -12.03 -6.39
CA ASN A 1087 -46.33 -13.29 -6.67
C ASN A 1087 -47.78 -13.11 -7.17
N ASN A 1088 -48.28 -11.88 -7.32
CA ASN A 1088 -49.58 -11.62 -7.95
C ASN A 1088 -49.57 -11.74 -9.48
N LYS A 1089 -48.53 -12.37 -10.06
CA LYS A 1089 -48.46 -12.77 -11.48
C LYS A 1089 -48.67 -14.25 -11.75
N TYR A 1090 -48.81 -15.10 -10.72
CA TYR A 1090 -49.25 -16.50 -10.88
C TYR A 1090 -50.04 -16.94 -9.65
N ILE A 1091 -51.35 -16.67 -9.66
CA ILE A 1091 -52.36 -17.64 -9.21
C ILE A 1091 -52.93 -18.27 -10.48
#